data_AF-A0A8J7M368-F1
#
_entry.id   AF-A0A8J7M368-F1
#
_cell.length_a   1.000
_cell.length_b   1.000
_cell.length_c   1.000
_cell.angle_alpha   90.00
_cell.angle_beta   90.00
_cell.angle_gamma   90.00
#
_symmetry.space_group_name_H-M   'P 1'
#
loop_
_entity.id
_entity.type
_entity.pdbx_description
1 polymer ?
#
loop_
_entity_poly.entity_id
_entity_poly.type
_entity_poly.pdbx_seq_one_letter_code
_entity_poly.pdbx_strand_id
1 'polypeptide(L)'
;MIDKEVLRRLEFDRILETVAAFAHCEASHAEALAIVPLTDRARVERRFGLVDEIRRLSRMGIALKLDLFADITPQLSKVRPLGAVLSPIELAHFIPTLRVMATVSRQIAFRNDTPLLQEDAGMITGFADILNPLEHTVNSEGEILDTASRLLADIRGRKRGLTTRIHRRLEEIVRERHTAIFLQAEFITQRSGRWVIPVRMDSKGMVPGVVHDVSNSGETAFMEPLEIIHLANELENLVADERAEEIRIVRQICDWIREDAEPMLQQFRALVNLDLLNCIALFSDRLTCETPLLADTPRVSLKEARHPILTLMGKEVVPLDLELAEADRVMVVTGPNTGGKTIAIKNVGILTLMAQSGMPIPASPDSVLPFVEHILVDIGDEQSIEESLSTFSAHISKIASILEGANRSTLVLLDELGTGTEPGQGAAIACAVLKELKDKGALVVATTHLTEIIGFVQREPGMVNAAMAFDREQLSPLYRLTQGEPGESHALEIARRYGLPERVVEFARSMVGTMQADFHLLLRDLKEKSAQWDRKLDELACREEAVVRNEQSLKEKQARTDAILKGAKEKGLQEAQEIIRKARREVAAIMEEARKEKAREARALLDQAAVQVEEQLAELQPERELPPAKVEAGELVFVKPLNTDARIVSVDPRGERVRVRAGSMELEVAVDALSKARGGKERAPAPRPRKKLPQQEERNEPKAEILLLGMRVEEALEQLEPFLNHASVDRMREVRVVHGKGTGALMRGVREFLEGHPLIDSYRTGERYEGGDGVTIVTMKQ
;
A
#
# COMPACT_ATOMS: atom_id res chain seq x y z
N MET A 1 -9.60 18.39 14.32
CA MET A 1 -9.21 19.34 13.25
C MET A 1 -8.99 18.53 11.98
N ILE A 2 -9.67 18.90 10.90
CA ILE A 2 -9.63 18.17 9.63
C ILE A 2 -8.40 18.62 8.84
N ASP A 3 -7.58 17.66 8.40
CA ASP A 3 -6.32 17.91 7.69
C ASP A 3 -6.58 18.46 6.28
N LYS A 4 -5.70 19.35 5.81
CA LYS A 4 -5.71 19.84 4.41
C LYS A 4 -5.54 18.70 3.41
N GLU A 5 -4.82 17.64 3.78
CA GLU A 5 -4.69 16.45 2.94
C GLU A 5 -6.06 15.78 2.70
N VAL A 6 -6.90 15.71 3.73
CA VAL A 6 -8.25 15.14 3.64
C VAL A 6 -9.13 15.97 2.71
N LEU A 7 -9.06 17.31 2.81
CA LEU A 7 -9.79 18.21 1.91
C LEU A 7 -9.42 17.97 0.44
N ARG A 8 -8.13 17.74 0.15
CA ARG A 8 -7.65 17.42 -1.21
C ARG A 8 -8.09 16.03 -1.68
N ARG A 9 -7.96 14.99 -0.83
CA ARG A 9 -8.37 13.61 -1.18
C ARG A 9 -9.87 13.50 -1.49
N LEU A 10 -10.68 14.31 -0.81
CA LEU A 10 -12.13 14.43 -1.05
C LEU A 10 -12.49 15.49 -2.11
N GLU A 11 -11.50 16.10 -2.77
CA GLU A 11 -11.69 17.12 -3.82
C GLU A 11 -12.57 18.32 -3.38
N PHE A 12 -12.51 18.67 -2.09
CA PHE A 12 -13.29 19.77 -1.53
C PHE A 12 -12.83 21.14 -2.06
N ASP A 13 -11.56 21.27 -2.41
CA ASP A 13 -10.97 22.42 -3.10
C ASP A 13 -11.75 22.79 -4.38
N ARG A 14 -12.17 21.81 -5.17
CA ARG A 14 -12.96 22.04 -6.39
C ARG A 14 -14.35 22.63 -6.10
N ILE A 15 -14.92 22.28 -4.94
CA ILE A 15 -16.17 22.90 -4.46
C ILE A 15 -15.93 24.36 -4.11
N LEU A 16 -14.85 24.64 -3.37
CA LEU A 16 -14.51 26.00 -2.96
C LEU A 16 -14.18 26.89 -4.16
N GLU A 17 -13.48 26.39 -5.17
CA GLU A 17 -13.24 27.10 -6.44
C GLU A 17 -14.54 27.47 -7.14
N THR A 18 -15.53 26.57 -7.14
CA THR A 18 -16.83 26.83 -7.75
C THR A 18 -17.64 27.86 -6.96
N VAL A 19 -17.56 27.85 -5.62
CA VAL A 19 -18.17 28.89 -4.77
C VAL A 19 -17.49 30.24 -5.00
N ALA A 20 -16.17 30.27 -5.01
CA ALA A 20 -15.37 31.48 -5.20
C ALA A 20 -15.62 32.17 -6.54
N ALA A 21 -15.99 31.41 -7.58
CA ALA A 21 -16.35 31.95 -8.89
C ALA A 21 -17.61 32.84 -8.88
N PHE A 22 -18.43 32.79 -7.82
CA PHE A 22 -19.58 33.68 -7.63
C PHE A 22 -19.26 34.99 -6.90
N ALA A 23 -18.02 35.17 -6.42
CA ALA A 23 -17.61 36.33 -5.64
C ALA A 23 -17.63 37.63 -6.45
N HIS A 24 -18.05 38.73 -5.80
CA HIS A 24 -18.10 40.06 -6.42
C HIS A 24 -16.86 40.92 -6.06
N CYS A 25 -15.98 40.41 -5.21
CA CYS A 25 -14.73 41.05 -4.79
C CYS A 25 -13.61 40.02 -4.56
N GLU A 26 -12.35 40.45 -4.74
CA GLU A 26 -11.16 39.63 -4.49
C GLU A 26 -11.09 39.11 -3.05
N ALA A 27 -11.51 39.93 -2.08
CA ALA A 27 -11.55 39.54 -0.67
C ALA A 27 -12.55 38.39 -0.43
N SER A 28 -13.75 38.48 -1.01
CA SER A 28 -14.77 37.42 -0.90
C SER A 28 -14.32 36.14 -1.59
N HIS A 29 -13.64 36.25 -2.74
CA HIS A 29 -13.07 35.11 -3.45
C HIS A 29 -12.02 34.39 -2.59
N ALA A 30 -11.13 35.15 -1.94
CA ALA A 30 -10.13 34.59 -1.03
C ALA A 30 -10.77 33.92 0.20
N GLU A 31 -11.82 34.53 0.78
CA GLU A 31 -12.56 33.93 1.90
C GLU A 31 -13.30 32.64 1.50
N ALA A 32 -13.86 32.58 0.29
CA ALA A 32 -14.50 31.37 -0.24
C ALA A 32 -13.52 30.20 -0.38
N LEU A 33 -12.31 30.45 -0.87
CA LEU A 33 -11.24 29.45 -0.94
C LEU A 33 -10.68 29.04 0.42
N ALA A 34 -10.87 29.88 1.44
CA ALA A 34 -10.41 29.63 2.81
C ALA A 34 -11.48 28.95 3.70
N ILE A 35 -12.66 28.61 3.16
CA ILE A 35 -13.69 27.88 3.91
C ILE A 35 -13.12 26.56 4.42
N VAL A 36 -13.30 26.34 5.72
CA VAL A 36 -12.98 25.08 6.39
C VAL A 36 -14.17 24.62 7.23
N PRO A 37 -14.29 23.31 7.52
CA PRO A 37 -15.28 22.80 8.44
C PRO A 37 -15.16 23.47 9.81
N LEU A 38 -16.29 23.90 10.36
CA LEU A 38 -16.37 24.59 11.64
C LEU A 38 -16.42 23.54 12.77
N THR A 39 -15.77 23.85 13.89
CA THR A 39 -15.74 22.99 15.09
C THR A 39 -16.89 23.24 16.05
N ASP A 40 -17.71 24.25 15.78
CA ASP A 40 -18.84 24.64 16.63
C ASP A 40 -20.14 24.55 15.83
N ARG A 41 -21.01 23.63 16.26
CA ARG A 41 -22.30 23.35 15.63
C ARG A 41 -23.18 24.60 15.57
N ALA A 42 -23.17 25.44 16.60
CA ALA A 42 -24.00 26.65 16.61
C ALA A 42 -23.61 27.62 15.49
N ARG A 43 -22.31 27.69 15.13
CA ARG A 43 -21.84 28.49 13.99
C ARG A 43 -22.26 27.89 12.64
N VAL A 44 -22.27 26.56 12.54
CA VAL A 44 -22.75 25.85 11.35
C VAL A 44 -24.24 26.13 11.13
N GLU A 45 -25.06 25.93 12.15
CA GLU A 45 -26.50 26.17 12.11
C GLU A 45 -26.82 27.65 11.84
N ARG A 46 -26.05 28.58 12.44
CA ARG A 46 -26.19 30.01 12.14
C ARG A 46 -25.89 30.32 10.68
N ARG A 47 -24.82 29.74 10.11
CA ARG A 47 -24.47 29.92 8.69
C ARG A 47 -25.55 29.32 7.78
N PHE A 48 -26.09 28.13 8.09
CA PHE A 48 -27.25 27.59 7.36
C PHE A 48 -28.44 28.55 7.39
N GLY A 49 -28.75 29.10 8.57
CA GLY A 49 -29.81 30.08 8.73
C GLY A 49 -29.61 31.28 7.80
N LEU A 50 -28.43 31.91 7.85
CA LEU A 50 -28.08 33.06 6.99
C LEU A 50 -28.21 32.74 5.51
N VAL A 51 -27.69 31.58 5.06
CA VAL A 51 -27.80 31.14 3.66
C VAL A 51 -29.25 30.93 3.26
N ASP A 52 -30.08 30.33 4.11
CA ASP A 52 -31.52 30.18 3.83
C ASP A 52 -32.25 31.53 3.75
N GLU A 53 -31.92 32.51 4.60
CA GLU A 53 -32.49 33.85 4.50
C GLU A 53 -32.18 34.50 3.14
N ILE A 54 -30.93 34.38 2.65
CA ILE A 54 -30.53 34.89 1.32
C ILE A 54 -31.29 34.17 0.21
N ARG A 55 -31.34 32.83 0.25
CA ARG A 55 -32.09 32.02 -0.73
C ARG A 55 -33.58 32.35 -0.72
N ARG A 56 -34.16 32.63 0.45
CA ARG A 56 -35.56 33.04 0.62
C ARG A 56 -35.82 34.41 -0.02
N LEU A 57 -34.93 35.39 0.20
CA LEU A 57 -35.00 36.69 -0.48
C LEU A 57 -34.97 36.54 -2.00
N SER A 58 -34.07 35.69 -2.51
CA SER A 58 -33.98 35.38 -3.95
C SER A 58 -35.29 34.79 -4.50
N ARG A 59 -35.86 33.78 -3.81
CA ARG A 59 -37.15 33.15 -4.16
C ARG A 59 -38.33 34.14 -4.18
N MET A 60 -38.28 35.19 -3.36
CA MET A 60 -39.28 36.27 -3.36
C MET A 60 -39.08 37.31 -4.48
N GLY A 61 -38.07 37.15 -5.33
CA GLY A 61 -37.70 38.11 -6.38
C GLY A 61 -36.91 39.33 -5.86
N ILE A 62 -36.36 39.23 -4.65
CA ILE A 62 -35.61 40.31 -3.98
C ILE A 62 -34.17 39.84 -3.72
N ALA A 63 -33.53 39.24 -4.73
CA ALA A 63 -32.13 38.84 -4.62
C ALA A 63 -31.23 40.01 -4.19
N LEU A 64 -30.18 39.72 -3.42
CA LEU A 64 -29.20 40.71 -3.00
C LEU A 64 -28.54 41.33 -4.23
N LYS A 65 -28.52 42.66 -4.29
CA LYS A 65 -27.91 43.42 -5.39
C LYS A 65 -26.47 43.75 -5.02
N LEU A 66 -25.59 42.84 -5.41
CA LEU A 66 -24.15 42.98 -5.26
C LEU A 66 -23.54 43.19 -6.65
N ASP A 67 -23.16 44.43 -6.96
CA ASP A 67 -22.33 44.71 -8.13
C ASP A 67 -20.86 44.42 -7.80
N LEU A 68 -19.97 44.35 -8.80
CA LEU A 68 -18.53 44.24 -8.55
C LEU A 68 -18.03 45.39 -7.68
N PHE A 69 -17.31 45.06 -6.61
CA PHE A 69 -16.75 46.05 -5.68
C PHE A 69 -15.28 45.78 -5.36
N ALA A 70 -14.55 46.85 -5.03
CA ALA A 70 -13.11 46.79 -4.82
C ALA A 70 -12.75 46.50 -3.36
N ASP A 71 -11.62 45.83 -3.14
CA ASP A 71 -11.02 45.75 -1.80
C ASP A 71 -10.44 47.11 -1.43
N ILE A 72 -11.08 47.77 -0.45
CA ILE A 72 -10.69 49.09 0.05
C ILE A 72 -9.72 49.01 1.24
N THR A 73 -9.35 47.82 1.70
CA THR A 73 -8.46 47.60 2.85
C THR A 73 -7.09 48.28 2.68
N PRO A 74 -6.43 48.22 1.50
CA PRO A 74 -5.16 48.91 1.27
C PRO A 74 -5.28 50.44 1.38
N GLN A 75 -6.34 51.02 0.82
CA GLN A 75 -6.57 52.46 0.79
C GLN A 75 -6.93 52.99 2.18
N LEU A 76 -7.76 52.26 2.93
CA LEU A 76 -8.06 52.54 4.33
C LEU A 76 -6.78 52.52 5.20
N SER A 77 -5.89 51.55 4.96
CA SER A 77 -4.61 51.48 5.69
C SER A 77 -3.70 52.67 5.36
N LYS A 78 -3.71 53.11 4.10
CA LYS A 78 -2.90 54.23 3.61
C LYS A 78 -3.38 55.60 4.10
N VAL A 79 -4.69 55.81 4.27
CA VAL A 79 -5.27 57.10 4.70
C VAL A 79 -5.27 57.30 6.22
N ARG A 80 -5.11 56.22 7.00
CA ARG A 80 -5.09 56.24 8.48
C ARG A 80 -4.09 57.23 9.11
N PRO A 81 -2.83 57.33 8.65
CA PRO A 81 -1.88 58.28 9.24
C PRO A 81 -2.34 59.73 9.06
N LEU A 82 -2.13 60.57 10.08
CA LEU A 82 -2.51 61.97 10.04
C LEU A 82 -1.78 62.69 8.90
N GLY A 83 -2.52 63.39 8.04
CA GLY A 83 -1.98 64.11 6.89
C GLY A 83 -1.66 63.25 5.67
N ALA A 84 -1.90 61.93 5.72
CA ALA A 84 -1.81 61.08 4.54
C ALA A 84 -2.96 61.41 3.56
N VAL A 85 -2.62 61.45 2.27
CA VAL A 85 -3.53 61.81 1.18
C VAL A 85 -3.49 60.71 0.13
N LEU A 86 -4.67 60.29 -0.32
CA LEU A 86 -4.84 59.33 -1.41
C LEU A 86 -4.78 60.05 -2.76
N SER A 87 -4.38 59.34 -3.80
CA SER A 87 -4.53 59.84 -5.17
C SER A 87 -6.01 59.82 -5.59
N PRO A 88 -6.44 60.65 -6.55
CA PRO A 88 -7.82 60.66 -7.04
C PRO A 88 -8.32 59.28 -7.52
N ILE A 89 -7.47 58.49 -8.19
CA ILE A 89 -7.84 57.13 -8.61
C ILE A 89 -8.06 56.19 -7.41
N GLU A 90 -7.25 56.32 -6.35
CA GLU A 90 -7.46 55.56 -5.11
C GLU A 90 -8.75 55.97 -4.39
N LEU A 91 -9.16 57.24 -4.48
CA LEU A 91 -10.45 57.71 -3.98
C LEU A 91 -11.61 57.12 -4.79
N ALA A 92 -11.48 57.02 -6.12
CA ALA A 92 -12.50 56.44 -6.98
C ALA A 92 -12.80 54.96 -6.63
N HIS A 93 -11.84 54.21 -6.08
CA HIS A 93 -12.03 52.82 -5.67
C HIS A 93 -13.07 52.65 -4.53
N PHE A 94 -13.34 53.69 -3.74
CA PHE A 94 -14.36 53.61 -2.69
C PHE A 94 -15.79 53.65 -3.25
N ILE A 95 -15.99 54.27 -4.43
CA ILE A 95 -17.33 54.51 -4.97
C ILE A 95 -18.12 53.20 -5.19
N PRO A 96 -17.61 52.17 -5.89
CA PRO A 96 -18.35 50.93 -6.11
C PRO A 96 -18.73 50.25 -4.78
N THR A 97 -17.78 50.18 -3.85
CA THR A 97 -17.96 49.52 -2.56
C THR A 97 -19.00 50.22 -1.69
N LEU A 98 -18.92 51.55 -1.58
CA LEU A 98 -19.90 52.34 -0.82
C LEU A 98 -21.30 52.30 -1.46
N ARG A 99 -21.40 52.26 -2.80
CA ARG A 99 -22.68 52.08 -3.51
C ARG A 99 -23.33 50.74 -3.21
N VAL A 100 -22.55 49.66 -3.22
CA VAL A 100 -23.04 48.31 -2.89
C VAL A 100 -23.50 48.28 -1.43
N MET A 101 -22.72 48.82 -0.50
CA MET A 101 -23.12 48.95 0.91
C MET A 101 -24.45 49.69 1.07
N ALA A 102 -24.61 50.84 0.41
CA ALA A 102 -25.84 51.62 0.47
C ALA A 102 -27.05 50.86 -0.11
N THR A 103 -26.83 50.07 -1.17
CA THR A 103 -27.87 49.26 -1.80
C THR A 103 -28.29 48.10 -0.92
N VAL A 104 -27.33 47.36 -0.37
CA VAL A 104 -27.56 46.26 0.59
C VAL A 104 -28.27 46.77 1.83
N SER A 105 -27.80 47.88 2.41
CA SER A 105 -28.42 48.52 3.57
C SER A 105 -29.90 48.78 3.34
N ARG A 106 -30.27 49.39 2.21
CA ARG A 106 -31.68 49.62 1.84
C ARG A 106 -32.48 48.33 1.63
N GLN A 107 -31.86 47.26 1.13
CA GLN A 107 -32.55 45.99 0.92
C GLN A 107 -32.84 45.25 2.23
N ILE A 108 -31.93 45.31 3.21
CA ILE A 108 -32.01 44.56 4.47
C ILE A 108 -32.70 45.37 5.57
N ALA A 109 -32.61 46.70 5.52
CA ALA A 109 -33.21 47.57 6.52
C ALA A 109 -34.72 47.35 6.65
N PHE A 110 -35.21 47.33 7.91
CA PHE A 110 -36.63 47.27 8.27
C PHE A 110 -37.38 46.00 7.83
N ARG A 111 -36.67 44.90 7.54
CA ARG A 111 -37.22 43.57 7.24
C ARG A 111 -37.36 42.65 8.46
N ASN A 112 -38.58 42.26 8.81
CA ASN A 112 -38.78 41.31 9.93
C ASN A 112 -38.59 39.84 9.52
N ASP A 113 -38.51 39.55 8.21
CA ASP A 113 -38.44 38.22 7.65
C ASP A 113 -37.01 37.72 7.41
N THR A 114 -35.98 38.49 7.79
CA THR A 114 -34.55 38.11 7.72
C THR A 114 -33.77 38.55 8.96
N PRO A 115 -34.12 38.03 10.16
CA PRO A 115 -33.52 38.46 11.42
C PRO A 115 -32.01 38.22 11.52
N LEU A 116 -31.49 37.11 10.97
CA LEU A 116 -30.06 36.82 11.05
C LEU A 116 -29.24 37.77 10.17
N LEU A 117 -29.72 38.05 8.96
CA LEU A 117 -29.09 39.04 8.08
C LEU A 117 -29.16 40.45 8.67
N GLN A 118 -30.20 40.79 9.41
CA GLN A 118 -30.25 42.07 10.12
C GLN A 118 -29.22 42.17 11.23
N GLU A 119 -28.96 41.09 11.96
CA GLU A 119 -27.92 41.05 12.98
C GLU A 119 -26.53 41.29 12.36
N ASP A 120 -26.23 40.64 11.23
CA ASP A 120 -24.89 40.71 10.60
C ASP A 120 -24.69 41.94 9.70
N ALA A 121 -25.70 42.30 8.91
CA ALA A 121 -25.61 43.36 7.90
C ALA A 121 -26.37 44.64 8.28
N GLY A 122 -27.10 44.65 9.40
CA GLY A 122 -27.83 45.84 9.86
C GLY A 122 -26.94 47.03 10.22
N MET A 123 -25.65 46.78 10.48
CA MET A 123 -24.65 47.84 10.69
C MET A 123 -24.17 48.49 9.39
N ILE A 124 -24.50 47.94 8.21
CA ILE A 124 -24.09 48.50 6.92
C ILE A 124 -24.96 49.71 6.61
N THR A 125 -24.34 50.83 6.26
CA THR A 125 -25.00 52.12 5.99
C THR A 125 -24.68 52.67 4.61
N GLY A 126 -23.48 52.38 4.09
CA GLY A 126 -22.97 52.89 2.82
C GLY A 126 -22.42 54.32 2.87
N PHE A 127 -22.30 54.93 4.05
CA PHE A 127 -21.65 56.22 4.28
C PHE A 127 -22.11 57.30 3.28
N ALA A 128 -23.42 57.56 3.21
CA ALA A 128 -24.01 58.49 2.22
C ALA A 128 -23.37 59.90 2.26
N ASP A 129 -22.95 60.34 3.45
CA ASP A 129 -22.27 61.63 3.65
C ASP A 129 -20.87 61.69 3.02
N ILE A 130 -20.25 60.54 2.75
CA ILE A 130 -18.96 60.41 2.04
C ILE A 130 -19.20 60.05 0.57
N LEU A 131 -20.10 59.11 0.30
CA LEU A 131 -20.39 58.63 -1.05
C LEU A 131 -20.89 59.74 -1.97
N ASN A 132 -21.89 60.52 -1.54
CA ASN A 132 -22.48 61.55 -2.40
C ASN A 132 -21.45 62.62 -2.80
N PRO A 133 -20.65 63.21 -1.87
CA PRO A 133 -19.58 64.13 -2.26
C PRO A 133 -18.51 63.48 -3.14
N LEU A 134 -18.17 62.21 -2.90
CA LEU A 134 -17.16 61.49 -3.66
C LEU A 134 -17.57 61.31 -5.13
N GLU A 135 -18.82 60.93 -5.40
CA GLU A 135 -19.38 60.81 -6.75
C GLU A 135 -19.41 62.14 -7.51
N HIS A 136 -19.60 63.25 -6.81
CA HIS A 136 -19.54 64.58 -7.41
C HIS A 136 -18.11 65.11 -7.55
N THR A 137 -17.13 64.44 -6.96
CA THR A 137 -15.74 64.89 -6.96
C THR A 137 -14.88 64.17 -7.98
N VAL A 138 -14.99 62.84 -8.09
CA VAL A 138 -14.08 62.04 -8.93
C VAL A 138 -14.85 61.04 -9.78
N ASN A 139 -14.43 60.86 -11.03
CA ASN A 139 -14.98 59.82 -11.90
C ASN A 139 -14.21 58.49 -11.77
N SER A 140 -14.62 57.47 -12.52
CA SER A 140 -13.97 56.15 -12.52
C SER A 140 -12.53 56.15 -13.03
N GLU A 141 -12.12 57.17 -13.78
CA GLU A 141 -10.75 57.31 -14.31
C GLU A 141 -9.82 58.08 -13.36
N GLY A 142 -10.33 58.53 -12.21
CA GLY A 142 -9.57 59.33 -11.25
C GLY A 142 -9.45 60.80 -11.64
N GLU A 143 -10.29 61.31 -12.54
CA GLU A 143 -10.31 62.73 -12.87
C GLU A 143 -11.19 63.50 -11.89
N ILE A 144 -10.68 64.63 -11.37
CA ILE A 144 -11.46 65.52 -10.51
C ILE A 144 -12.43 66.33 -11.37
N LEU A 145 -13.71 66.23 -11.06
CA LEU A 145 -14.81 66.85 -11.79
C LEU A 145 -14.97 68.33 -11.45
N ASP A 146 -15.52 69.11 -12.39
CA ASP A 146 -15.88 70.52 -12.14
C ASP A 146 -16.88 70.66 -10.99
N THR A 147 -17.71 69.64 -10.76
CA THR A 147 -18.71 69.58 -9.68
C THR A 147 -18.10 69.42 -8.29
N ALA A 148 -16.80 69.12 -8.18
CA ALA A 148 -16.12 68.91 -6.90
C ALA A 148 -16.14 70.17 -6.01
N SER A 149 -16.10 71.36 -6.62
CA SER A 149 -16.16 72.63 -5.92
C SER A 149 -16.55 73.73 -6.90
N ARG A 150 -17.40 74.67 -6.44
CA ARG A 150 -17.73 75.87 -7.21
C ARG A 150 -16.47 76.67 -7.58
N LEU A 151 -15.49 76.74 -6.67
CA LEU A 151 -14.24 77.46 -6.92
C LEU A 151 -13.44 76.80 -8.04
N LEU A 152 -13.38 75.47 -8.07
CA LEU A 152 -12.70 74.72 -9.14
C LEU A 152 -13.36 74.95 -10.49
N ALA A 153 -14.71 74.88 -10.55
CA ALA A 153 -15.47 75.20 -11.76
C ALA A 153 -15.20 76.63 -12.25
N ASP A 154 -15.18 77.61 -11.35
CA ASP A 154 -14.88 79.01 -11.67
C ASP A 154 -13.45 79.18 -12.22
N ILE A 155 -12.45 78.54 -11.59
CA ILE A 155 -11.05 78.55 -12.04
C ILE A 155 -10.92 77.94 -13.44
N ARG A 156 -11.49 76.74 -13.65
CA ARG A 156 -11.44 76.03 -14.95
C ARG A 156 -12.20 76.80 -16.04
N GLY A 157 -13.28 77.49 -15.70
CA GLY A 157 -14.00 78.40 -16.59
C GLY A 157 -13.14 79.59 -17.01
N ARG A 158 -12.47 80.25 -16.05
CA ARG A 158 -11.52 81.34 -16.32
C ARG A 158 -10.34 80.89 -17.17
N LYS A 159 -9.76 79.72 -16.86
CA LYS A 159 -8.67 79.08 -17.62
C LYS A 159 -9.07 78.86 -19.07
N ARG A 160 -10.22 78.24 -19.33
CA ARG A 160 -10.78 78.06 -20.69
C ARG A 160 -10.93 79.40 -21.41
N GLY A 161 -11.57 80.39 -20.77
CA GLY A 161 -11.76 81.71 -21.36
C GLY A 161 -10.45 82.47 -21.64
N LEU A 162 -9.44 82.33 -20.78
CA LEU A 162 -8.13 82.96 -20.97
C LEU A 162 -7.33 82.28 -22.09
N THR A 163 -7.35 80.95 -22.17
CA THR A 163 -6.75 80.19 -23.28
C THR A 163 -7.34 80.61 -24.63
N THR A 164 -8.66 80.73 -24.74
CA THR A 164 -9.30 81.22 -25.97
C THR A 164 -8.88 82.66 -26.32
N ARG A 165 -8.75 83.54 -25.31
CA ARG A 165 -8.28 84.93 -25.52
C ARG A 165 -6.82 84.97 -26.01
N ILE A 166 -5.93 84.17 -25.42
CA ILE A 166 -4.53 84.06 -25.85
C ILE A 166 -4.46 83.56 -27.29
N HIS A 167 -5.17 82.47 -27.60
CA HIS A 167 -5.15 81.89 -28.95
C HIS A 167 -5.65 82.87 -30.00
N ARG A 168 -6.78 83.56 -29.73
CA ARG A 168 -7.31 84.60 -30.63
C ARG A 168 -6.32 85.73 -30.83
N ARG A 169 -5.64 86.19 -29.76
CA ARG A 169 -4.65 87.26 -29.88
C ARG A 169 -3.43 86.84 -30.68
N LEU A 170 -2.95 85.61 -30.48
CA LEU A 170 -1.86 85.04 -31.28
C LEU A 170 -2.24 84.91 -32.75
N GLU A 171 -3.48 84.50 -33.07
CA GLU A 171 -3.96 84.46 -34.46
C GLU A 171 -4.00 85.84 -35.10
N GLU A 172 -4.42 86.86 -34.35
CA GLU A 172 -4.37 88.26 -34.80
C GLU A 172 -2.92 88.68 -35.09
N ILE A 173 -2.00 88.48 -34.14
CA ILE A 173 -0.57 88.83 -34.27
C ILE A 173 0.07 88.12 -35.47
N VAL A 174 -0.19 86.83 -35.66
CA VAL A 174 0.38 86.05 -36.78
C VAL A 174 -0.11 86.57 -38.14
N ARG A 175 -1.34 87.09 -38.22
CA ARG A 175 -1.95 87.62 -39.46
C ARG A 175 -1.62 89.10 -39.73
N GLU A 176 -1.09 89.82 -38.74
CA GLU A 176 -0.71 91.21 -38.91
C GLU A 176 0.45 91.35 -39.91
N ARG A 177 0.25 92.16 -40.96
CA ARG A 177 1.22 92.31 -42.07
C ARG A 177 2.64 92.69 -41.62
N HIS A 178 2.75 93.44 -40.53
CA HIS A 178 4.05 93.90 -40.02
C HIS A 178 4.78 92.82 -39.20
N THR A 179 4.06 91.81 -38.70
CA THR A 179 4.64 90.67 -37.95
C THR A 179 4.88 89.49 -38.88
N ALA A 180 3.96 89.20 -39.80
CA ALA A 180 4.02 88.06 -40.73
C ALA A 180 5.32 88.01 -41.57
N ILE A 181 5.85 89.17 -41.96
CA ILE A 181 7.11 89.29 -42.73
C ILE A 181 8.34 88.77 -41.97
N PHE A 182 8.28 88.69 -40.65
CA PHE A 182 9.38 88.23 -39.79
C PHE A 182 9.19 86.79 -39.32
N LEU A 183 8.04 86.16 -39.62
CA LEU A 183 7.76 84.79 -39.23
C LEU A 183 8.45 83.80 -40.17
N GLN A 184 8.92 82.68 -39.60
CA GLN A 184 9.38 81.54 -40.40
C GLN A 184 8.18 80.78 -40.97
N ALA A 185 7.08 80.70 -40.21
CA ALA A 185 5.84 80.04 -40.60
C ALA A 185 4.63 80.60 -39.82
N GLU A 186 3.45 80.58 -40.42
CA GLU A 186 2.22 81.13 -39.83
C GLU A 186 1.46 80.06 -39.02
N PHE A 187 2.06 79.57 -37.95
CA PHE A 187 1.37 78.69 -37.00
C PHE A 187 1.70 79.04 -35.55
N ILE A 188 0.78 78.70 -34.66
CA ILE A 188 0.92 78.86 -33.22
C ILE A 188 1.35 77.51 -32.65
N THR A 189 2.30 77.51 -31.73
CA THR A 189 2.75 76.28 -31.05
C THR A 189 3.06 76.54 -29.58
N GLN A 190 3.35 75.48 -28.84
CA GLN A 190 3.82 75.57 -27.47
C GLN A 190 5.25 75.04 -27.35
N ARG A 191 6.10 75.78 -26.65
CA ARG A 191 7.47 75.37 -26.28
C ARG A 191 7.63 75.53 -24.78
N SER A 192 8.09 74.47 -24.10
CA SER A 192 8.27 74.47 -22.65
C SER A 192 7.01 74.94 -21.87
N GLY A 193 5.82 74.62 -22.39
CA GLY A 193 4.53 75.03 -21.79
C GLY A 193 4.10 76.48 -22.07
N ARG A 194 4.87 77.25 -22.83
CA ARG A 194 4.56 78.64 -23.23
C ARG A 194 4.05 78.69 -24.66
N TRP A 195 3.07 79.56 -24.92
CA TRP A 195 2.58 79.81 -26.27
C TRP A 195 3.55 80.70 -27.04
N VAL A 196 3.95 80.25 -28.22
CA VAL A 196 5.00 80.91 -29.01
C VAL A 196 4.66 80.89 -30.50
N ILE A 197 5.24 81.84 -31.22
CA ILE A 197 5.21 81.94 -32.67
C ILE A 197 6.64 81.79 -33.24
N PRO A 198 6.81 81.12 -34.39
CA PRO A 198 8.13 80.89 -34.96
C PRO A 198 8.60 82.11 -35.76
N VAL A 199 9.58 82.83 -35.21
CA VAL A 199 10.21 84.01 -35.83
C VAL A 199 11.54 83.60 -36.47
N ARG A 200 11.87 84.19 -37.62
CA ARG A 200 13.18 83.98 -38.25
C ARG A 200 14.30 84.44 -37.33
N MET A 201 15.37 83.65 -37.18
CA MET A 201 16.43 83.92 -36.21
C MET A 201 17.15 85.27 -36.44
N ASP A 202 17.28 85.68 -37.71
CA ASP A 202 17.85 86.97 -38.12
C ASP A 202 16.92 88.17 -37.82
N SER A 203 15.63 87.91 -37.57
CA SER A 203 14.58 88.90 -37.36
C SER A 203 14.03 88.90 -35.93
N LYS A 204 14.66 88.18 -35.00
CA LYS A 204 14.21 88.01 -33.60
C LYS A 204 14.12 89.30 -32.77
N GLY A 205 14.71 90.41 -33.22
CA GLY A 205 14.59 91.72 -32.55
C GLY A 205 13.44 92.58 -33.08
N MET A 206 12.82 92.15 -34.19
CA MET A 206 11.80 92.93 -34.91
C MET A 206 10.39 92.66 -34.41
N VAL A 207 10.17 91.51 -33.77
CA VAL A 207 8.92 91.16 -33.09
C VAL A 207 9.13 91.38 -31.58
N PRO A 208 8.37 92.27 -30.92
CA PRO A 208 8.49 92.47 -29.47
C PRO A 208 8.07 91.21 -28.71
N GLY A 209 9.01 90.58 -28.00
CA GLY A 209 8.73 89.36 -27.26
C GLY A 209 9.97 88.73 -26.62
N VAL A 210 9.79 87.57 -26.01
CA VAL A 210 10.85 86.79 -25.36
C VAL A 210 11.05 85.49 -26.12
N VAL A 211 12.31 85.17 -26.45
CA VAL A 211 12.65 83.89 -27.10
C VAL A 211 12.73 82.81 -26.03
N HIS A 212 11.92 81.76 -26.17
CA HIS A 212 11.85 80.63 -25.22
C HIS A 212 12.60 79.39 -25.70
N ASP A 213 12.75 79.23 -27.01
CA ASP A 213 13.43 78.08 -27.61
C ASP A 213 13.98 78.43 -28.99
N VAL A 214 14.93 77.64 -29.49
CA VAL A 214 15.52 77.79 -30.83
C VAL A 214 15.49 76.44 -31.53
N SER A 215 15.18 76.41 -32.83
CA SER A 215 15.18 75.17 -33.60
C SER A 215 16.56 74.50 -33.61
N ASN A 216 16.60 73.17 -33.80
CA ASN A 216 17.86 72.42 -33.95
C ASN A 216 18.73 72.93 -35.11
N SER A 217 18.12 73.52 -36.16
CA SER A 217 18.84 74.15 -37.27
C SER A 217 19.42 75.53 -36.93
N GLY A 218 19.00 76.14 -35.80
CA GLY A 218 19.35 77.50 -35.42
C GLY A 218 18.61 78.60 -36.19
N GLU A 219 17.78 78.24 -37.17
CA GLU A 219 17.16 79.20 -38.10
C GLU A 219 15.84 79.81 -37.59
N THR A 220 15.18 79.17 -36.62
CA THR A 220 13.91 79.63 -36.06
C THR A 220 14.03 79.90 -34.56
N ALA A 221 13.64 81.10 -34.14
CA ALA A 221 13.46 81.45 -32.74
C ALA A 221 11.98 81.33 -32.38
N PHE A 222 11.63 80.50 -31.41
CA PHE A 222 10.28 80.39 -30.89
C PHE A 222 10.06 81.48 -29.84
N MET A 223 9.26 82.48 -30.20
CA MET A 223 9.08 83.70 -29.42
C MET A 223 7.68 83.79 -28.82
N GLU A 224 7.58 84.14 -27.54
CA GLU A 224 6.34 84.58 -26.89
C GLU A 224 6.18 86.10 -27.10
N PRO A 225 5.17 86.56 -27.85
CA PRO A 225 4.94 87.99 -28.06
C PRO A 225 4.62 88.73 -26.76
N LEU A 226 5.12 89.96 -26.64
CA LEU A 226 4.97 90.81 -25.44
C LEU A 226 3.51 90.97 -25.00
N GLU A 227 2.60 91.03 -25.97
CA GLU A 227 1.17 91.25 -25.75
C GLU A 227 0.46 90.11 -25.02
N ILE A 228 0.97 88.88 -25.13
CA ILE A 228 0.38 87.71 -24.48
C ILE A 228 1.07 87.33 -23.18
N ILE A 229 2.24 87.89 -22.87
CA ILE A 229 3.02 87.53 -21.65
C ILE A 229 2.17 87.67 -20.39
N HIS A 230 1.44 88.78 -20.24
CA HIS A 230 0.57 88.99 -19.09
C HIS A 230 -0.56 87.95 -19.00
N LEU A 231 -1.19 87.63 -20.14
CA LEU A 231 -2.26 86.63 -20.21
C LEU A 231 -1.73 85.22 -19.94
N ALA A 232 -0.53 84.89 -20.42
CA ALA A 232 0.13 83.60 -20.20
C ALA A 232 0.54 83.42 -18.74
N ASN A 233 1.05 84.47 -18.09
CA ASN A 233 1.35 84.44 -16.65
C ASN A 233 0.08 84.31 -15.79
N GLU A 234 -1.00 85.00 -16.16
CA GLU A 234 -2.31 84.83 -15.50
C GLU A 234 -2.83 83.39 -15.68
N LEU A 235 -2.63 82.79 -16.86
CA LEU A 235 -3.00 81.39 -17.11
C LEU A 235 -2.19 80.42 -16.24
N GLU A 236 -0.88 80.67 -16.10
CA GLU A 236 -0.02 79.86 -15.23
C GLU A 236 -0.43 79.95 -13.76
N ASN A 237 -0.79 81.14 -13.27
CA ASN A 237 -1.36 81.31 -11.93
C ASN A 237 -2.66 80.53 -11.76
N LEU A 238 -3.58 80.59 -12.74
CA LEU A 238 -4.82 79.81 -12.70
C LEU A 238 -4.56 78.30 -12.70
N VAL A 239 -3.52 77.81 -13.38
CA VAL A 239 -3.12 76.39 -13.33
C VAL A 239 -2.57 76.02 -11.94
N ALA A 240 -1.83 76.91 -11.29
CA ALA A 240 -1.37 76.70 -9.92
C ALA A 240 -2.54 76.70 -8.92
N ASP A 241 -3.48 77.65 -9.07
CA ASP A 241 -4.69 77.75 -8.25
C ASP A 241 -5.59 76.52 -8.41
N GLU A 242 -5.75 76.02 -9.65
CA GLU A 242 -6.48 74.78 -9.94
C GLU A 242 -5.88 73.60 -9.16
N ARG A 243 -4.56 73.39 -9.24
CA ARG A 243 -3.88 72.32 -8.50
C ARG A 243 -4.01 72.48 -6.99
N ALA A 244 -3.92 73.71 -6.49
CA ALA A 244 -4.08 73.98 -5.06
C ALA A 244 -5.48 73.64 -4.57
N GLU A 245 -6.51 73.98 -5.35
CA GLU A 245 -7.90 73.66 -5.05
C GLU A 245 -8.17 72.16 -5.15
N GLU A 246 -7.63 71.47 -6.15
CA GLU A 246 -7.70 70.00 -6.27
C GLU A 246 -7.10 69.31 -5.04
N ILE A 247 -5.90 69.72 -4.60
CA ILE A 247 -5.25 69.17 -3.40
C ILE A 247 -6.11 69.44 -2.15
N ARG A 248 -6.71 70.62 -2.03
CA ARG A 248 -7.59 70.97 -0.90
C ARG A 248 -8.80 70.06 -0.84
N ILE A 249 -9.47 69.82 -1.98
CA ILE A 249 -10.65 68.95 -2.08
C ILE A 249 -10.28 67.51 -1.72
N VAL A 250 -9.20 66.98 -2.31
CA VAL A 250 -8.75 65.59 -2.04
C VAL A 250 -8.40 65.40 -0.57
N ARG A 251 -7.73 66.37 0.06
CA ARG A 251 -7.43 66.35 1.50
C ARG A 251 -8.70 66.30 2.34
N GLN A 252 -9.68 67.14 2.03
CA GLN A 252 -10.95 67.20 2.74
C GLN A 252 -11.68 65.84 2.71
N ILE A 253 -11.72 65.18 1.55
CA ILE A 253 -12.33 63.84 1.42
C ILE A 253 -11.52 62.79 2.19
N CYS A 254 -10.19 62.83 2.11
CA CYS A 254 -9.33 61.93 2.88
C CYS A 254 -9.54 62.10 4.39
N ASP A 255 -9.81 63.33 4.86
CA ASP A 255 -10.10 63.61 6.27
C ASP A 255 -11.42 62.95 6.71
N TRP A 256 -12.48 63.07 5.91
CA TRP A 256 -13.75 62.37 6.15
C TRP A 256 -13.59 60.85 6.17
N ILE A 257 -12.90 60.27 5.18
CA ILE A 257 -12.64 58.83 5.14
C ILE A 257 -11.80 58.39 6.35
N ARG A 258 -10.85 59.22 6.80
CA ARG A 258 -10.00 58.89 7.95
C ARG A 258 -10.79 58.86 9.26
N GLU A 259 -11.71 59.80 9.46
CA GLU A 259 -12.59 59.84 10.63
C GLU A 259 -13.42 58.55 10.74
N ASP A 260 -13.93 58.04 9.61
CA ASP A 260 -14.76 56.83 9.54
C ASP A 260 -13.97 55.56 9.15
N ALA A 261 -12.64 55.58 9.15
CA ALA A 261 -11.85 54.48 8.58
C ALA A 261 -12.04 53.13 9.28
N GLU A 262 -12.22 53.14 10.60
CA GLU A 262 -12.44 51.91 11.38
C GLU A 262 -13.89 51.38 11.21
N PRO A 263 -14.95 52.20 11.39
CA PRO A 263 -16.31 51.80 11.03
C PRO A 263 -16.45 51.30 9.59
N MET A 264 -15.79 51.96 8.63
CA MET A 264 -15.82 51.59 7.22
C MET A 264 -15.16 50.22 6.98
N LEU A 265 -14.03 49.93 7.65
CA LEU A 265 -13.40 48.62 7.58
C LEU A 265 -14.29 47.52 8.15
N GLN A 266 -14.99 47.79 9.27
CA GLN A 266 -15.90 46.81 9.88
C GLN A 266 -17.11 46.52 8.98
N GLN A 267 -17.73 47.56 8.40
CA GLN A 267 -18.83 47.39 7.44
C GLN A 267 -18.35 46.73 6.14
N PHE A 268 -17.10 46.97 5.71
CA PHE A 268 -16.50 46.28 4.56
C PHE A 268 -16.36 44.78 4.82
N ARG A 269 -15.85 44.38 5.98
CA ARG A 269 -15.80 42.95 6.36
C ARG A 269 -17.18 42.32 6.45
N ALA A 270 -18.17 43.04 6.96
CA ALA A 270 -19.55 42.58 6.96
C ALA A 270 -20.10 42.38 5.54
N LEU A 271 -19.79 43.29 4.61
CA LEU A 271 -20.15 43.15 3.19
C LEU A 271 -19.44 41.95 2.53
N VAL A 272 -18.15 41.75 2.78
CA VAL A 272 -17.38 40.60 2.27
C VAL A 272 -17.99 39.28 2.76
N ASN A 273 -18.31 39.18 4.05
CA ASN A 273 -18.99 38.01 4.60
C ASN A 273 -20.40 37.82 4.00
N LEU A 274 -21.14 38.90 3.77
CA LEU A 274 -22.45 38.82 3.11
C LEU A 274 -22.33 38.31 1.67
N ASP A 275 -21.33 38.78 0.93
CA ASP A 275 -21.03 38.32 -0.43
C ASP A 275 -20.62 36.83 -0.43
N LEU A 276 -19.78 36.40 0.53
CA LEU A 276 -19.45 34.98 0.73
C LEU A 276 -20.71 34.12 0.96
N LEU A 277 -21.62 34.56 1.84
CA LEU A 277 -22.87 33.86 2.10
C LEU A 277 -23.76 33.82 0.85
N ASN A 278 -23.79 34.91 0.07
CA ASN A 278 -24.48 34.95 -1.22
C ASN A 278 -23.85 34.00 -2.25
N CYS A 279 -22.53 33.85 -2.29
CA CYS A 279 -21.84 32.86 -3.12
C CYS A 279 -22.25 31.43 -2.76
N ILE A 280 -22.31 31.11 -1.46
CA ILE A 280 -22.77 29.81 -0.97
C ILE A 280 -24.25 29.59 -1.35
N ALA A 281 -25.10 30.61 -1.25
CA ALA A 281 -26.51 30.55 -1.64
C ALA A 281 -26.66 30.27 -3.16
N LEU A 282 -25.94 31.00 -4.01
CA LEU A 282 -25.95 30.81 -5.47
C LEU A 282 -25.43 29.43 -5.88
N PHE A 283 -24.35 28.97 -5.24
CA PHE A 283 -23.83 27.62 -5.41
C PHE A 283 -24.87 26.56 -5.00
N SER A 284 -25.54 26.78 -3.87
CA SER A 284 -26.57 25.88 -3.35
C SER A 284 -27.77 25.80 -4.30
N ASP A 285 -28.24 26.92 -4.84
CA ASP A 285 -29.32 26.93 -5.81
C ASP A 285 -28.93 26.26 -7.14
N ARG A 286 -27.68 26.45 -7.60
CA ARG A 286 -27.16 25.80 -8.81
C ARG A 286 -27.15 24.27 -8.72
N LEU A 287 -26.91 23.71 -7.53
CA LEU A 287 -26.86 22.27 -7.29
C LEU A 287 -28.12 21.70 -6.63
N THR A 288 -29.17 22.53 -6.45
CA THR A 288 -30.40 22.14 -5.75
C THR A 288 -30.11 21.58 -4.35
N CYS A 289 -29.22 22.25 -3.62
CA CYS A 289 -28.81 21.85 -2.29
C CYS A 289 -29.85 22.21 -1.23
N GLU A 290 -29.99 21.36 -0.22
CA GLU A 290 -30.82 21.58 0.95
C GLU A 290 -30.02 21.43 2.25
N THR A 291 -30.52 22.06 3.32
CA THR A 291 -29.88 22.04 4.63
C THR A 291 -30.12 20.69 5.31
N PRO A 292 -29.07 19.91 5.61
CA PRO A 292 -29.23 18.64 6.32
C PRO A 292 -29.41 18.86 7.82
N LEU A 293 -29.95 17.84 8.50
CA LEU A 293 -29.94 17.78 9.96
C LEU A 293 -28.55 17.35 10.45
N LEU A 294 -27.99 18.10 11.40
CA LEU A 294 -26.77 17.70 12.09
C LEU A 294 -27.13 16.92 13.36
N ALA A 295 -26.72 15.66 13.43
CA ALA A 295 -26.93 14.82 14.59
C ALA A 295 -25.73 14.87 15.55
N ASP A 296 -26.03 14.92 16.85
CA ASP A 296 -25.04 14.64 17.93
C ASP A 296 -24.80 13.14 18.08
N THR A 297 -25.68 12.33 17.49
CA THR A 297 -25.52 10.88 17.45
C THR A 297 -24.71 10.49 16.21
N PRO A 298 -23.97 9.38 16.31
CA PRO A 298 -23.15 8.87 15.23
C PRO A 298 -24.03 8.12 14.23
N ARG A 299 -24.84 8.88 13.50
CA ARG A 299 -25.76 8.41 12.47
C ARG A 299 -25.47 9.14 11.18
N VAL A 300 -25.45 8.40 10.08
CA VAL A 300 -25.43 8.96 8.73
C VAL A 300 -26.71 8.52 8.03
N SER A 301 -27.48 9.44 7.47
CA SER A 301 -28.63 9.13 6.64
C SER A 301 -28.64 10.11 5.48
N LEU A 302 -28.19 9.67 4.32
CA LEU A 302 -28.23 10.43 3.09
C LEU A 302 -29.41 9.93 2.25
N LYS A 303 -30.26 10.85 1.83
CA LYS A 303 -31.43 10.56 0.98
C LYS A 303 -31.35 11.38 -0.29
N GLU A 304 -31.53 10.72 -1.43
CA GLU A 304 -31.41 11.31 -2.77
C GLU A 304 -30.10 12.12 -2.95
N ALA A 305 -29.01 11.69 -2.31
CA ALA A 305 -27.77 12.46 -2.28
C ALA A 305 -26.99 12.34 -3.59
N ARG A 306 -26.58 13.47 -4.17
CA ARG A 306 -25.85 13.52 -5.44
C ARG A 306 -24.42 13.99 -5.21
N HIS A 307 -23.48 13.41 -5.93
CA HIS A 307 -22.09 13.85 -5.84
C HIS A 307 -21.91 15.23 -6.50
N PRO A 308 -21.59 16.29 -5.75
CA PRO A 308 -21.64 17.67 -6.25
C PRO A 308 -20.72 17.91 -7.45
N ILE A 309 -19.48 17.38 -7.41
CA ILE A 309 -18.52 17.55 -8.51
C ILE A 309 -19.01 16.90 -9.82
N LEU A 310 -19.63 15.72 -9.75
CA LEU A 310 -20.15 15.05 -10.95
C LEU A 310 -21.32 15.84 -11.55
N THR A 311 -22.16 16.43 -10.70
CA THR A 311 -23.24 17.32 -11.13
C THR A 311 -22.69 18.59 -11.78
N LEU A 312 -21.63 19.20 -11.22
CA LEU A 312 -20.97 20.36 -11.80
C LEU A 312 -20.34 20.08 -13.17
N MET A 313 -19.86 18.85 -13.39
CA MET A 313 -19.35 18.40 -14.69
C MET A 313 -20.45 18.15 -15.74
N GLY A 314 -21.72 18.35 -15.39
CA GLY A 314 -22.85 18.12 -16.29
C GLY A 314 -23.11 16.64 -16.59
N LYS A 315 -22.60 15.73 -15.75
CA LYS A 315 -22.89 14.30 -15.87
C LYS A 315 -24.27 14.00 -15.29
N GLU A 316 -24.94 13.00 -15.86
CA GLU A 316 -26.14 12.45 -15.23
C GLU A 316 -25.74 11.68 -13.96
N VAL A 317 -26.11 12.22 -12.79
CA VAL A 317 -25.77 11.65 -11.49
C VAL A 317 -27.00 10.98 -10.91
N VAL A 318 -26.94 9.67 -10.72
CA VAL A 318 -27.97 8.91 -10.01
C VAL A 318 -27.88 9.23 -8.51
N PRO A 319 -28.99 9.58 -7.83
CA PRO A 319 -29.01 9.81 -6.39
C PRO A 319 -28.63 8.57 -5.58
N LEU A 320 -27.91 8.78 -4.48
CA LEU A 320 -27.50 7.77 -3.51
C LEU A 320 -28.37 7.88 -2.25
N ASP A 321 -28.99 6.78 -1.86
CA ASP A 321 -29.55 6.59 -0.52
C ASP A 321 -28.57 5.75 0.31
N LEU A 322 -28.21 6.22 1.50
CA LEU A 322 -27.29 5.53 2.41
C LEU A 322 -27.69 5.79 3.86
N GLU A 323 -27.90 4.73 4.64
CA GLU A 323 -28.24 4.84 6.06
C GLU A 323 -27.30 4.01 6.95
N LEU A 324 -26.50 4.66 7.78
CA LEU A 324 -25.80 4.03 8.89
C LEU A 324 -26.54 4.39 10.17
N ALA A 325 -27.33 3.45 10.68
CA ALA A 325 -28.14 3.62 11.88
C ALA A 325 -27.25 3.80 13.12
N GLU A 326 -27.78 4.43 14.17
CA GLU A 326 -27.03 4.70 15.40
C GLU A 326 -26.50 3.43 16.13
N ALA A 327 -27.19 2.30 15.93
CA ALA A 327 -26.78 1.01 16.46
C ALA A 327 -25.53 0.45 15.75
N ASP A 328 -25.27 0.87 14.51
CA ASP A 328 -24.20 0.38 13.66
C ASP A 328 -23.10 1.43 13.54
N ARG A 329 -21.85 0.99 13.63
CA ARG A 329 -20.69 1.87 13.54
C ARG A 329 -19.93 1.70 12.24
N VAL A 330 -20.04 0.53 11.64
CA VAL A 330 -19.26 0.16 10.47
C VAL A 330 -20.20 -0.28 9.36
N MET A 331 -20.11 0.37 8.21
CA MET A 331 -20.71 -0.08 6.96
C MET A 331 -19.62 -0.58 6.02
N VAL A 332 -19.77 -1.79 5.48
CA VAL A 332 -18.91 -2.31 4.43
C VAL A 332 -19.68 -2.42 3.13
N VAL A 333 -19.28 -1.64 2.13
CA VAL A 333 -19.88 -1.56 0.80
C VAL A 333 -19.17 -2.50 -0.17
N THR A 334 -19.95 -3.35 -0.82
CA THR A 334 -19.50 -4.40 -1.74
C THR A 334 -20.05 -4.17 -3.14
N GLY A 335 -19.45 -4.83 -4.14
CA GLY A 335 -19.85 -4.74 -5.55
C GLY A 335 -18.66 -4.54 -6.50
N PRO A 336 -18.88 -4.54 -7.83
CA PRO A 336 -17.82 -4.32 -8.80
C PRO A 336 -17.22 -2.91 -8.69
N ASN A 337 -15.95 -2.73 -9.09
CA ASN A 337 -15.28 -1.42 -9.02
C ASN A 337 -15.96 -0.37 -9.91
N THR A 338 -16.52 -0.79 -11.04
CA THR A 338 -17.36 0.06 -11.91
C THR A 338 -18.73 0.41 -11.31
N GLY A 339 -19.07 -0.15 -10.14
CA GLY A 339 -20.34 0.05 -9.42
C GLY A 339 -20.45 1.38 -8.69
N GLY A 340 -19.41 2.21 -8.67
CA GLY A 340 -19.44 3.53 -8.02
C GLY A 340 -19.16 3.52 -6.52
N LYS A 341 -18.55 2.45 -5.99
CA LYS A 341 -18.14 2.30 -4.58
C LYS A 341 -17.32 3.49 -4.03
N THR A 342 -16.22 3.82 -4.69
CA THR A 342 -15.35 4.96 -4.34
C THR A 342 -16.12 6.27 -4.37
N ILE A 343 -16.99 6.47 -5.38
CA ILE A 343 -17.81 7.68 -5.50
C ILE A 343 -18.81 7.76 -4.34
N ALA A 344 -19.41 6.64 -3.93
CA ALA A 344 -20.35 6.62 -2.81
C ALA A 344 -19.67 7.02 -1.49
N ILE A 345 -18.48 6.48 -1.21
CA ILE A 345 -17.68 6.87 -0.03
C ILE A 345 -17.26 8.34 -0.10
N LYS A 346 -16.73 8.80 -1.25
CA LYS A 346 -16.39 10.21 -1.45
C LYS A 346 -17.59 11.13 -1.25
N ASN A 347 -18.78 10.69 -1.66
CA ASN A 347 -20.02 11.43 -1.47
C ASN A 347 -20.32 11.62 0.03
N VAL A 348 -20.23 10.57 0.85
CA VAL A 348 -20.39 10.72 2.32
C VAL A 348 -19.40 11.74 2.89
N GLY A 349 -18.13 11.64 2.50
CA GLY A 349 -17.08 12.55 2.97
C GLY A 349 -17.30 14.01 2.57
N ILE A 350 -17.51 14.27 1.28
CA ILE A 350 -17.63 15.64 0.76
C ILE A 350 -18.91 16.33 1.26
N LEU A 351 -20.02 15.60 1.39
CA LEU A 351 -21.27 16.16 1.93
C LEU A 351 -21.13 16.45 3.43
N THR A 352 -20.41 15.63 4.18
CA THR A 352 -20.07 15.92 5.59
C THR A 352 -19.20 17.17 5.71
N LEU A 353 -18.21 17.34 4.83
CA LEU A 353 -17.37 18.55 4.80
C LEU A 353 -18.17 19.81 4.47
N MET A 354 -19.04 19.74 3.45
CA MET A 354 -19.93 20.84 3.08
C MET A 354 -20.85 21.22 4.23
N ALA A 355 -21.54 20.23 4.82
CA ALA A 355 -22.47 20.46 5.92
C ALA A 355 -21.78 21.09 7.13
N GLN A 356 -20.64 20.56 7.59
CA GLN A 356 -19.88 21.16 8.70
C GLN A 356 -19.24 22.50 8.36
N SER A 357 -19.13 22.85 7.07
CA SER A 357 -18.72 24.20 6.63
C SER A 357 -19.89 25.19 6.59
N GLY A 358 -21.10 24.75 6.96
CA GLY A 358 -22.34 25.53 6.90
C GLY A 358 -22.85 25.75 5.48
N MET A 359 -22.52 24.84 4.57
CA MET A 359 -23.00 24.84 3.19
C MET A 359 -24.10 23.80 3.00
N PRO A 360 -25.29 24.17 2.49
CA PRO A 360 -26.31 23.20 2.09
C PRO A 360 -25.74 22.14 1.14
N ILE A 361 -26.30 20.93 1.18
CA ILE A 361 -25.80 19.77 0.43
C ILE A 361 -26.78 19.34 -0.67
N PRO A 362 -26.32 18.80 -1.82
CA PRO A 362 -27.19 18.26 -2.87
C PRO A 362 -27.83 16.92 -2.47
N ALA A 363 -28.71 16.95 -1.47
CA ALA A 363 -29.46 15.82 -0.95
C ALA A 363 -30.82 16.30 -0.43
N SER A 364 -31.72 15.37 -0.10
CA SER A 364 -33.00 15.69 0.55
C SER A 364 -32.78 16.36 1.92
N PRO A 365 -33.65 17.31 2.33
CA PRO A 365 -33.57 17.97 3.64
C PRO A 365 -33.77 17.00 4.81
N ASP A 366 -34.35 15.82 4.55
CA ASP A 366 -34.48 14.75 5.54
C ASP A 366 -33.16 14.00 5.79
N SER A 367 -32.08 14.38 5.11
CA SER A 367 -30.76 13.81 5.31
C SER A 367 -30.18 14.23 6.66
N VAL A 368 -29.51 13.29 7.32
CA VAL A 368 -28.87 13.45 8.63
C VAL A 368 -27.38 13.19 8.46
N LEU A 369 -26.55 14.12 8.90
CA LEU A 369 -25.09 13.97 8.92
C LEU A 369 -24.57 14.09 10.36
N PRO A 370 -23.53 13.32 10.71
CA PRO A 370 -22.92 13.41 12.04
C PRO A 370 -22.08 14.68 12.15
N PHE A 371 -22.07 15.29 13.33
CA PHE A 371 -21.10 16.32 13.67
C PHE A 371 -19.85 15.67 14.26
N VAL A 372 -18.72 15.78 13.55
CA VAL A 372 -17.47 15.04 13.83
C VAL A 372 -16.26 15.96 13.95
N GLU A 373 -15.38 15.68 14.89
CA GLU A 373 -14.14 16.45 15.11
C GLU A 373 -13.05 16.13 14.08
N HIS A 374 -13.10 14.92 13.53
CA HIS A 374 -12.11 14.38 12.63
C HIS A 374 -12.78 13.60 11.48
N ILE A 375 -12.27 13.81 10.27
CA ILE A 375 -12.54 12.96 9.11
C ILE A 375 -11.21 12.39 8.68
N LEU A 376 -11.09 11.06 8.68
CA LEU A 376 -9.88 10.34 8.33
C LEU A 376 -10.17 9.50 7.09
N VAL A 377 -9.31 9.59 6.08
CA VAL A 377 -9.57 8.96 4.79
C VAL A 377 -8.35 8.20 4.30
N ASP A 378 -8.59 7.02 3.75
CA ASP A 378 -7.69 6.29 2.87
C ASP A 378 -8.45 5.98 1.58
N ILE A 379 -8.41 6.91 0.62
CA ILE A 379 -9.15 6.86 -0.64
C ILE A 379 -8.21 7.27 -1.77
N GLY A 380 -8.17 6.48 -2.85
CA GLY A 380 -7.52 6.81 -4.12
C GLY A 380 -6.29 5.96 -4.45
N ASP A 381 -5.93 5.95 -5.74
CA ASP A 381 -4.71 5.36 -6.26
C ASP A 381 -3.54 6.34 -6.06
N GLU A 382 -2.70 6.12 -5.04
CA GLU A 382 -1.38 6.75 -4.98
C GLU A 382 -0.47 6.11 -6.05
N GLN A 383 -0.64 6.50 -7.30
CA GLN A 383 0.37 6.33 -8.34
C GLN A 383 1.21 7.60 -8.46
N SER A 384 1.89 7.95 -7.37
CA SER A 384 3.04 8.85 -7.43
C SER A 384 4.22 8.08 -8.02
N ILE A 385 4.75 8.58 -9.14
CA ILE A 385 5.97 8.05 -9.78
C ILE A 385 7.19 8.13 -8.82
N GLU A 386 7.11 8.96 -7.77
CA GLU A 386 8.19 9.23 -6.83
C GLU A 386 8.26 8.21 -5.67
N GLU A 387 7.28 7.33 -5.49
CA GLU A 387 7.27 6.31 -4.42
C GLU A 387 7.30 4.88 -4.99
N SER A 388 8.42 4.54 -5.62
CA SER A 388 8.64 3.22 -6.24
C SER A 388 8.86 2.06 -5.23
N LEU A 389 8.47 2.18 -3.96
CA LEU A 389 8.61 1.12 -2.94
C LEU A 389 7.40 1.04 -1.98
N SER A 390 6.39 0.26 -2.41
CA SER A 390 5.30 -0.35 -1.63
C SER A 390 4.05 0.50 -1.33
N THR A 391 3.12 0.53 -2.30
CA THR A 391 1.71 0.95 -2.12
C THR A 391 1.06 0.31 -0.88
N PHE A 392 1.31 -0.99 -0.64
CA PHE A 392 0.82 -1.67 0.56
C PHE A 392 1.38 -1.09 1.86
N SER A 393 2.67 -0.75 1.92
CA SER A 393 3.27 -0.18 3.14
C SER A 393 2.75 1.24 3.40
N ALA A 394 2.51 2.04 2.36
CA ALA A 394 1.86 3.34 2.46
C ALA A 394 0.43 3.20 3.01
N HIS A 395 -0.38 2.30 2.45
CA HIS A 395 -1.73 1.99 2.94
C HIS A 395 -1.72 1.53 4.40
N ILE A 396 -0.85 0.61 4.79
CA ILE A 396 -0.76 0.13 6.18
C ILE A 396 -0.31 1.24 7.14
N SER A 397 0.66 2.07 6.74
CA SER A 397 1.09 3.23 7.53
C SER A 397 -0.07 4.23 7.72
N LYS A 398 -0.84 4.48 6.67
CA LYS A 398 -2.04 5.34 6.76
C LYS A 398 -3.08 4.73 7.67
N ILE A 399 -3.42 3.45 7.51
CA ILE A 399 -4.35 2.73 8.39
C ILE A 399 -3.89 2.77 9.85
N ALA A 400 -2.60 2.61 10.13
CA ALA A 400 -2.05 2.73 11.48
C ALA A 400 -2.29 4.15 12.05
N SER A 401 -2.02 5.20 11.27
CA SER A 401 -2.32 6.59 11.68
C SER A 401 -3.83 6.83 11.90
N ILE A 402 -4.69 6.21 11.09
CA ILE A 402 -6.14 6.28 11.23
C ILE A 402 -6.56 5.63 12.54
N LEU A 403 -6.05 4.44 12.84
CA LEU A 403 -6.33 3.75 14.09
C LEU A 403 -5.89 4.59 15.29
N GLU A 404 -4.71 5.21 15.26
CA GLU A 404 -4.23 6.07 16.36
C GLU A 404 -5.13 7.29 16.58
N GLY A 405 -5.61 7.93 15.52
CA GLY A 405 -6.45 9.13 15.59
C GLY A 405 -7.95 8.90 15.76
N ALA A 406 -8.46 7.68 15.55
CA ALA A 406 -9.88 7.39 15.55
C ALA A 406 -10.49 7.37 16.97
N ASN A 407 -11.62 8.04 17.13
CA ASN A 407 -12.43 8.06 18.34
C ASN A 407 -13.94 8.15 18.01
N ARG A 408 -14.79 8.32 19.04
CA ARG A 408 -16.26 8.35 18.87
C ARG A 408 -16.79 9.52 18.04
N SER A 409 -15.99 10.58 17.89
CA SER A 409 -16.26 11.78 17.09
C SER A 409 -15.51 11.78 15.76
N THR A 410 -15.12 10.61 15.26
CA THR A 410 -14.39 10.45 13.99
C THR A 410 -15.24 9.75 12.93
N LEU A 411 -15.26 10.30 11.72
CA LEU A 411 -15.69 9.63 10.50
C LEU A 411 -14.47 9.08 9.75
N VAL A 412 -14.47 7.79 9.47
CA VAL A 412 -13.41 7.07 8.77
C VAL A 412 -13.94 6.55 7.44
N LEU A 413 -13.22 6.85 6.36
CA LEU A 413 -13.56 6.44 5.01
C LEU A 413 -12.41 5.61 4.42
N LEU A 414 -12.66 4.34 4.12
CA LEU A 414 -11.63 3.40 3.64
C LEU A 414 -12.03 2.84 2.29
N ASP A 415 -11.21 3.05 1.26
CA ASP A 415 -11.45 2.48 -0.06
C ASP A 415 -10.59 1.23 -0.27
N GLU A 416 -11.19 0.19 -0.86
CA GLU A 416 -10.54 -1.09 -1.18
C GLU A 416 -9.76 -1.72 -0.01
N LEU A 417 -10.40 -1.81 1.17
CA LEU A 417 -9.75 -2.32 2.37
C LEU A 417 -9.35 -3.80 2.22
N GLY A 418 -8.09 -4.09 2.58
CA GLY A 418 -7.49 -5.43 2.54
C GLY A 418 -6.82 -5.79 1.21
N THR A 419 -6.71 -4.84 0.28
CA THR A 419 -6.07 -5.02 -1.02
C THR A 419 -4.55 -4.75 -0.98
N GLY A 420 -3.84 -5.13 -2.05
CA GLY A 420 -2.38 -4.91 -2.17
C GLY A 420 -1.49 -6.00 -1.58
N THR A 421 -2.05 -7.10 -1.06
CA THR A 421 -1.31 -8.25 -0.51
C THR A 421 -2.05 -9.58 -0.78
N GLU A 422 -1.56 -10.68 -0.21
CA GLU A 422 -2.26 -11.98 -0.22
C GLU A 422 -3.68 -11.82 0.35
N PRO A 423 -4.74 -12.18 -0.40
CA PRO A 423 -6.14 -11.91 -0.02
C PRO A 423 -6.50 -12.39 1.40
N GLY A 424 -6.00 -13.57 1.82
CA GLY A 424 -6.27 -14.11 3.15
C GLY A 424 -5.67 -13.27 4.27
N GLN A 425 -4.42 -12.83 4.12
CA GLN A 425 -3.76 -11.96 5.10
C GLN A 425 -4.36 -10.56 5.09
N GLY A 426 -4.61 -10.01 3.90
CA GLY A 426 -5.24 -8.71 3.71
C GLY A 426 -6.64 -8.64 4.36
N ALA A 427 -7.46 -9.67 4.16
CA ALA A 427 -8.76 -9.78 4.80
C ALA A 427 -8.67 -9.90 6.33
N ALA A 428 -7.71 -10.67 6.86
CA ALA A 428 -7.51 -10.81 8.30
C ALA A 428 -7.14 -9.47 8.95
N ILE A 429 -6.21 -8.73 8.34
CA ILE A 429 -5.82 -7.39 8.79
C ILE A 429 -7.02 -6.44 8.71
N ALA A 430 -7.74 -6.42 7.59
CA ALA A 430 -8.92 -5.59 7.41
C ALA A 430 -10.01 -5.86 8.47
N CYS A 431 -10.29 -7.13 8.79
CA CYS A 431 -11.24 -7.49 9.84
C CYS A 431 -10.78 -6.97 11.21
N ALA A 432 -9.48 -7.07 11.52
CA ALA A 432 -8.92 -6.54 12.76
C ALA A 432 -9.03 -5.01 12.82
N VAL A 433 -8.75 -4.32 11.72
CA VAL A 433 -8.88 -2.85 11.60
C VAL A 433 -10.33 -2.41 11.81
N LEU A 434 -11.29 -3.02 11.11
CA LEU A 434 -12.72 -2.71 11.25
C LEU A 434 -13.21 -2.94 12.69
N LYS A 435 -12.74 -4.02 13.33
CA LYS A 435 -13.07 -4.31 14.73
C LYS A 435 -12.53 -3.25 15.67
N GLU A 436 -11.26 -2.90 15.55
CA GLU A 436 -10.62 -1.89 16.38
C GLU A 436 -11.30 -0.52 16.23
N LEU A 437 -11.63 -0.10 14.99
CA LEU A 437 -12.35 1.15 14.73
C LEU A 437 -13.75 1.16 15.35
N LYS A 438 -14.47 0.04 15.25
CA LYS A 438 -15.78 -0.15 15.91
C LYS A 438 -15.64 -0.03 17.43
N ASP A 439 -14.65 -0.69 18.02
CA ASP A 439 -14.45 -0.73 19.48
C ASP A 439 -14.05 0.65 20.03
N LYS A 440 -13.34 1.47 19.23
CA LYS A 440 -13.11 2.91 19.50
C LYS A 440 -14.36 3.78 19.32
N GLY A 441 -15.41 3.23 18.72
CA GLY A 441 -16.70 3.88 18.48
C GLY A 441 -16.73 4.84 17.29
N ALA A 442 -15.73 4.79 16.41
CA ALA A 442 -15.69 5.61 15.20
C ALA A 442 -16.79 5.20 14.21
N LEU A 443 -17.25 6.16 13.40
CA LEU A 443 -18.09 5.86 12.24
C LEU A 443 -17.20 5.45 11.07
N VAL A 444 -17.46 4.31 10.47
CA VAL A 444 -16.65 3.76 9.38
C VAL A 444 -17.53 3.45 8.18
N VAL A 445 -17.16 3.97 7.02
CA VAL A 445 -17.67 3.49 5.73
C VAL A 445 -16.47 2.97 4.94
N ALA A 446 -16.46 1.66 4.71
CA ALA A 446 -15.37 1.00 4.00
C ALA A 446 -15.89 0.32 2.74
N THR A 447 -15.09 0.22 1.69
CA THR A 447 -15.39 -0.65 0.54
C THR A 447 -14.45 -1.84 0.52
N THR A 448 -14.94 -2.96 0.02
CA THR A 448 -14.10 -4.14 -0.24
C THR A 448 -14.66 -5.00 -1.37
N HIS A 449 -13.83 -5.91 -1.85
CA HIS A 449 -14.22 -7.01 -2.72
C HIS A 449 -13.90 -8.39 -2.13
N LEU A 450 -13.37 -8.43 -0.88
CA LEU A 450 -12.94 -9.67 -0.23
C LEU A 450 -14.10 -10.32 0.54
N THR A 451 -14.43 -11.57 0.18
CA THR A 451 -15.57 -12.32 0.72
C THR A 451 -15.43 -12.61 2.23
N GLU A 452 -14.20 -12.78 2.70
CA GLU A 452 -13.87 -13.02 4.10
C GLU A 452 -14.29 -11.86 5.00
N ILE A 453 -14.12 -10.61 4.54
CA ILE A 453 -14.54 -9.41 5.26
C ILE A 453 -16.06 -9.34 5.33
N ILE A 454 -16.74 -9.63 4.21
CA ILE A 454 -18.21 -9.67 4.14
C ILE A 454 -18.76 -10.67 5.17
N GLY A 455 -18.18 -11.86 5.22
CA GLY A 455 -18.57 -12.91 6.16
C GLY A 455 -18.30 -12.54 7.63
N PHE A 456 -17.23 -11.77 7.89
CA PHE A 456 -16.93 -11.24 9.23
C PHE A 456 -17.97 -10.19 9.66
N VAL A 457 -18.24 -9.20 8.81
CA VAL A 457 -19.22 -8.12 9.05
C VAL A 457 -20.60 -8.68 9.33
N GLN A 458 -21.02 -9.73 8.60
CA GLN A 458 -22.32 -10.38 8.80
C GLN A 458 -22.50 -11.00 10.20
N ARG A 459 -21.40 -11.42 10.84
CA ARG A 459 -21.42 -12.11 12.15
C ARG A 459 -21.18 -11.18 13.32
N GLU A 460 -20.55 -10.03 13.09
CA GLU A 460 -20.11 -9.13 14.16
C GLU A 460 -21.18 -8.05 14.42
N PRO A 461 -21.74 -7.97 15.64
CA PRO A 461 -22.73 -6.95 15.97
C PRO A 461 -22.19 -5.52 15.85
N GLY A 462 -23.04 -4.59 15.40
CA GLY A 462 -22.72 -3.19 15.17
C GLY A 462 -21.97 -2.92 13.86
N MET A 463 -21.95 -3.91 12.95
CA MET A 463 -21.45 -3.77 11.59
C MET A 463 -22.53 -4.21 10.60
N VAL A 464 -22.59 -3.54 9.46
CA VAL A 464 -23.60 -3.80 8.42
C VAL A 464 -22.96 -3.94 7.04
N ASN A 465 -23.42 -4.93 6.29
CA ASN A 465 -23.08 -5.10 4.88
C ASN A 465 -23.99 -4.24 4.01
N ALA A 466 -23.41 -3.67 2.98
CA ALA A 466 -24.10 -2.95 1.93
C ALA A 466 -23.60 -3.38 0.56
N ALA A 467 -24.45 -3.35 -0.45
CA ALA A 467 -24.09 -3.67 -1.83
C ALA A 467 -24.57 -2.58 -2.78
N MET A 468 -23.71 -2.25 -3.75
CA MET A 468 -24.14 -1.43 -4.88
C MET A 468 -25.01 -2.28 -5.81
N ALA A 469 -26.26 -1.87 -6.01
CA ALA A 469 -27.21 -2.53 -6.88
C ALA A 469 -26.70 -2.53 -8.34
N PHE A 470 -26.89 -3.68 -8.99
CA PHE A 470 -26.43 -3.93 -10.35
C PHE A 470 -27.57 -4.56 -11.16
N ASP A 471 -27.86 -4.00 -12.32
CA ASP A 471 -28.83 -4.56 -13.25
C ASP A 471 -28.21 -5.78 -13.94
N ARG A 472 -28.77 -6.95 -13.67
CA ARG A 472 -28.30 -8.23 -14.24
C ARG A 472 -28.67 -8.39 -15.71
N GLU A 473 -29.73 -7.75 -16.18
CA GLU A 473 -30.18 -7.83 -17.57
C GLU A 473 -29.39 -6.86 -18.46
N GLN A 474 -29.21 -5.62 -18.00
CA GLN A 474 -28.48 -4.59 -18.74
C GLN A 474 -26.97 -4.57 -18.46
N LEU A 475 -26.51 -5.34 -17.47
CA LEU A 475 -25.12 -5.35 -16.98
C LEU A 475 -24.62 -3.94 -16.68
N SER A 476 -25.46 -3.12 -16.03
CA SER A 476 -25.21 -1.72 -15.72
C SER A 476 -25.33 -1.45 -14.21
N PRO A 477 -24.48 -0.58 -13.64
CA PRO A 477 -24.62 -0.18 -12.25
C PRO A 477 -25.88 0.68 -12.07
N LEU A 478 -26.70 0.34 -11.06
CA LEU A 478 -27.91 1.10 -10.72
C LEU A 478 -27.62 2.22 -9.70
N TYR A 479 -26.40 2.25 -9.14
CA TYR A 479 -25.92 3.24 -8.17
C TYR A 479 -26.81 3.43 -6.92
N ARG A 480 -27.67 2.46 -6.63
CA ARG A 480 -28.48 2.37 -5.41
C ARG A 480 -27.80 1.43 -4.43
N LEU A 481 -27.72 1.81 -3.15
CA LEU A 481 -27.13 0.96 -2.13
C LEU A 481 -28.23 0.14 -1.42
N THR A 482 -28.09 -1.18 -1.45
CA THR A 482 -29.00 -2.12 -0.77
C THR A 482 -28.32 -2.61 0.50
N GLN A 483 -28.98 -2.47 1.65
CA GLN A 483 -28.44 -2.87 2.95
C GLN A 483 -28.79 -4.30 3.31
N GLY A 484 -27.89 -4.96 4.03
CA GLY A 484 -28.11 -6.30 4.61
C GLY A 484 -27.85 -7.46 3.66
N GLU A 485 -27.69 -7.21 2.35
CA GLU A 485 -27.35 -8.23 1.37
C GLU A 485 -25.96 -7.96 0.76
N PRO A 486 -25.05 -8.94 0.76
CA PRO A 486 -23.77 -8.81 0.06
C PRO A 486 -23.95 -8.89 -1.46
N GLY A 487 -23.23 -8.05 -2.20
CA GLY A 487 -23.27 -8.04 -3.66
C GLY A 487 -22.44 -9.16 -4.28
N GLU A 488 -22.92 -9.74 -5.38
CA GLU A 488 -22.15 -10.69 -6.19
C GLU A 488 -21.12 -9.96 -7.08
N SER A 489 -19.91 -10.50 -7.21
CA SER A 489 -18.86 -9.95 -8.08
C SER A 489 -19.06 -10.38 -9.54
N HIS A 490 -19.53 -9.47 -10.39
CA HIS A 490 -19.81 -9.69 -11.82
C HIS A 490 -18.63 -9.39 -12.77
N ALA A 491 -17.39 -9.66 -12.32
CA ALA A 491 -16.19 -9.25 -13.04
C ALA A 491 -16.08 -9.87 -14.46
N LEU A 492 -16.50 -11.13 -14.63
CA LEU A 492 -16.47 -11.82 -15.92
C LEU A 492 -17.52 -11.27 -16.90
N GLU A 493 -18.72 -10.91 -16.43
CA GLU A 493 -19.74 -10.29 -17.27
C GLU A 493 -19.35 -8.86 -17.70
N ILE A 494 -18.68 -8.10 -16.82
CA ILE A 494 -18.17 -6.76 -17.15
C ILE A 494 -17.05 -6.85 -18.19
N ALA A 495 -16.08 -7.76 -18.01
CA ALA A 495 -14.99 -7.94 -18.96
C ALA A 495 -15.50 -8.25 -20.38
N ARG A 496 -16.55 -9.08 -20.48
CA ARG A 496 -17.26 -9.36 -21.75
C ARG A 496 -17.79 -8.08 -22.41
N ARG A 497 -18.44 -7.20 -21.65
CA ARG A 497 -19.00 -5.92 -22.15
C ARG A 497 -17.91 -4.96 -22.65
N TYR A 498 -16.76 -4.92 -21.99
CA TYR A 498 -15.62 -4.10 -22.41
C TYR A 498 -14.83 -4.69 -23.59
N GLY A 499 -15.34 -5.76 -24.22
CA GLY A 499 -14.82 -6.31 -25.47
C GLY A 499 -13.88 -7.50 -25.29
N LEU A 500 -13.82 -8.12 -24.10
CA LEU A 500 -13.02 -9.33 -23.91
C LEU A 500 -13.64 -10.48 -24.74
N PRO A 501 -12.85 -11.18 -25.60
CA PRO A 501 -13.39 -12.23 -26.47
C PRO A 501 -14.08 -13.35 -25.69
N GLU A 502 -15.21 -13.86 -26.20
CA GLU A 502 -16.03 -14.87 -25.51
C GLU A 502 -15.21 -16.10 -25.07
N ARG A 503 -14.31 -16.58 -25.94
CA ARG A 503 -13.40 -17.70 -25.64
C ARG A 503 -12.56 -17.49 -24.38
N VAL A 504 -12.19 -16.25 -24.07
CA VAL A 504 -11.39 -15.89 -22.88
C VAL A 504 -12.27 -15.85 -21.65
N VAL A 505 -13.49 -15.32 -21.76
CA VAL A 505 -14.48 -15.28 -20.67
C VAL A 505 -14.92 -16.70 -20.29
N GLU A 506 -15.18 -17.55 -21.28
CA GLU A 506 -15.53 -18.96 -21.07
C GLU A 506 -14.37 -19.74 -20.42
N PHE A 507 -13.14 -19.52 -20.87
CA PHE A 507 -11.96 -20.11 -20.26
C PHE A 507 -11.74 -19.62 -18.82
N ALA A 508 -11.92 -18.32 -18.54
CA ALA A 508 -11.83 -17.80 -17.18
C ALA A 508 -12.93 -18.38 -16.28
N ARG A 509 -14.16 -18.55 -16.78
CA ARG A 509 -15.27 -19.17 -16.05
C ARG A 509 -15.00 -20.64 -15.76
N SER A 510 -14.43 -21.39 -16.70
CA SER A 510 -14.05 -22.79 -16.46
C SER A 510 -12.94 -22.87 -15.42
N MET A 511 -11.89 -22.03 -15.52
CA MET A 511 -10.81 -21.97 -14.53
C MET A 511 -11.31 -21.70 -13.10
N VAL A 512 -12.27 -20.80 -12.89
CA VAL A 512 -12.85 -20.55 -11.56
C VAL A 512 -13.53 -21.81 -11.00
N GLY A 513 -14.26 -22.54 -11.83
CA GLY A 513 -14.92 -23.81 -11.44
C GLY A 513 -13.93 -24.94 -11.18
N THR A 514 -12.93 -25.12 -12.05
CA THR A 514 -11.92 -26.19 -11.93
C THR A 514 -10.95 -25.93 -10.79
N MET A 515 -10.51 -24.68 -10.58
CA MET A 515 -9.56 -24.33 -9.53
C MET A 515 -10.15 -24.53 -8.13
N GLN A 516 -11.45 -24.26 -7.91
CA GLN A 516 -12.12 -24.58 -6.65
C GLN A 516 -12.19 -26.10 -6.42
N ALA A 517 -12.50 -26.89 -7.46
CA ALA A 517 -12.58 -28.34 -7.36
C ALA A 517 -11.20 -28.99 -7.13
N ASP A 518 -10.18 -28.56 -7.87
CA ASP A 518 -8.81 -29.06 -7.79
C ASP A 518 -8.17 -28.68 -6.44
N PHE A 519 -8.42 -27.47 -5.94
CA PHE A 519 -7.95 -27.07 -4.62
C PHE A 519 -8.61 -27.90 -3.51
N HIS A 520 -9.93 -28.15 -3.58
CA HIS A 520 -10.61 -29.04 -2.63
C HIS A 520 -10.10 -30.49 -2.69
N LEU A 521 -9.76 -30.99 -3.88
CA LEU A 521 -9.15 -32.31 -4.05
C LEU A 521 -7.73 -32.36 -3.46
N LEU A 522 -6.91 -31.34 -3.69
CA LEU A 522 -5.57 -31.22 -3.12
C LEU A 522 -5.60 -31.15 -1.58
N LEU A 523 -6.52 -30.37 -1.02
CA LEU A 523 -6.69 -30.26 0.43
C LEU A 523 -7.16 -31.57 1.06
N ARG A 524 -8.00 -32.32 0.35
CA ARG A 524 -8.44 -33.65 0.76
C ARG A 524 -7.29 -34.66 0.71
N ASP A 525 -6.52 -34.68 -0.36
CA ASP A 525 -5.34 -35.54 -0.50
C ASP A 525 -4.27 -35.23 0.56
N LEU A 526 -4.06 -33.94 0.87
CA LEU A 526 -3.17 -33.51 1.95
C LEU A 526 -3.66 -33.95 3.33
N LYS A 527 -4.96 -33.82 3.63
CA LYS A 527 -5.54 -34.30 4.90
C LYS A 527 -5.50 -35.82 5.01
N GLU A 528 -5.78 -36.54 3.93
CA GLU A 528 -5.71 -37.99 3.89
C GLU A 528 -4.27 -38.49 4.05
N LYS A 529 -3.29 -37.85 3.39
CA LYS A 529 -1.86 -38.14 3.59
C LYS A 529 -1.40 -37.81 5.00
N SER A 530 -1.77 -36.66 5.57
CA SER A 530 -1.44 -36.31 6.95
C SER A 530 -1.98 -37.36 7.93
N ALA A 531 -3.26 -37.72 7.82
CA ALA A 531 -3.86 -38.74 8.67
C ALA A 531 -3.23 -40.13 8.47
N GLN A 532 -2.77 -40.46 7.26
CA GLN A 532 -2.00 -41.69 7.01
C GLN A 532 -0.62 -41.64 7.68
N TRP A 533 0.07 -40.50 7.66
CA TRP A 533 1.37 -40.33 8.31
C TRP A 533 1.26 -40.38 9.82
N ASP A 534 0.23 -39.74 10.40
CA ASP A 534 -0.05 -39.81 11.84
C ASP A 534 -0.30 -41.26 12.29
N ARG A 535 -1.10 -42.02 11.53
CA ARG A 535 -1.32 -43.46 11.80
C ARG A 535 -0.03 -44.28 11.69
N LYS A 536 0.83 -43.99 10.71
CA LYS A 536 2.13 -44.66 10.57
C LYS A 536 3.08 -44.32 11.72
N LEU A 537 3.06 -43.09 12.20
CA LEU A 537 3.82 -42.64 13.38
C LEU A 537 3.35 -43.38 14.63
N ASP A 538 2.04 -43.48 14.86
CA ASP A 538 1.47 -44.23 15.98
C ASP A 538 1.77 -45.74 15.89
N GLU A 539 1.71 -46.32 14.69
CA GLU A 539 2.03 -47.72 14.45
C GLU A 539 3.52 -48.02 14.69
N LEU A 540 4.41 -47.12 14.26
CA LEU A 540 5.84 -47.20 14.55
C LEU A 540 6.13 -47.11 16.05
N ALA A 541 5.50 -46.16 16.76
CA ALA A 541 5.64 -46.02 18.20
C ALA A 541 5.20 -47.29 18.95
N CYS A 542 4.03 -47.84 18.61
CA CYS A 542 3.56 -49.11 19.18
C CYS A 542 4.52 -50.27 18.89
N ARG A 543 5.13 -50.29 17.70
CA ARG A 543 6.07 -51.33 17.29
C ARG A 543 7.40 -51.22 18.03
N GLU A 544 7.92 -50.02 18.24
CA GLU A 544 9.11 -49.78 19.06
C GLU A 544 8.89 -50.25 20.50
N GLU A 545 7.76 -49.89 21.11
CA GLU A 545 7.42 -50.36 22.47
C GLU A 545 7.29 -51.88 22.56
N ALA A 546 6.74 -52.52 21.54
CA ALA A 546 6.62 -53.98 21.46
C ALA A 546 8.00 -54.65 21.31
N VAL A 547 8.91 -54.06 20.52
CA VAL A 547 10.29 -54.54 20.37
C VAL A 547 11.03 -54.44 21.70
N VAL A 548 10.94 -53.30 22.39
CA VAL A 548 11.58 -53.10 23.70
C VAL A 548 11.06 -54.11 24.75
N ARG A 549 9.74 -54.34 24.80
CA ARG A 549 9.15 -55.36 25.69
C ARG A 549 9.61 -56.77 25.36
N ASN A 550 9.67 -57.12 24.07
CA ASN A 550 10.15 -58.43 23.63
C ASN A 550 11.62 -58.65 23.97
N GLU A 551 12.47 -57.64 23.81
CA GLU A 551 13.88 -57.71 24.19
C GLU A 551 14.07 -57.93 25.70
N GLN A 552 13.27 -57.24 26.54
CA GLN A 552 13.29 -57.44 27.99
C GLN A 552 12.87 -58.86 28.36
N SER A 553 11.77 -59.37 27.80
CA SER A 553 11.32 -60.74 28.08
C SER A 553 12.32 -61.79 27.58
N LEU A 554 12.99 -61.55 26.45
CA LEU A 554 14.02 -62.45 25.95
C LEU A 554 15.22 -62.51 26.91
N LYS A 555 15.68 -61.36 27.41
CA LYS A 555 16.78 -61.28 28.39
C LYS A 555 16.44 -62.00 29.68
N GLU A 556 15.23 -61.83 30.19
CA GLU A 556 14.76 -62.53 31.39
C GLU A 556 14.68 -64.05 31.20
N LYS A 557 14.16 -64.50 30.05
CA LYS A 557 14.10 -65.92 29.69
C LYS A 557 15.50 -66.52 29.60
N GLN A 558 16.43 -65.84 28.91
CA GLN A 558 17.83 -66.27 28.79
C GLN A 558 18.50 -66.42 30.15
N ALA A 559 18.40 -65.39 31.01
CA ALA A 559 18.97 -65.44 32.36
C ALA A 559 18.38 -66.60 33.20
N ARG A 560 17.09 -66.89 33.04
CA ARG A 560 16.42 -68.00 33.74
C ARG A 560 16.90 -69.36 33.25
N THR A 561 17.04 -69.55 31.93
CA THR A 561 17.60 -70.79 31.36
C THR A 561 19.05 -71.02 31.78
N ASP A 562 19.87 -69.97 31.80
CA ASP A 562 21.27 -70.08 32.19
C ASP A 562 21.42 -70.44 33.67
N ALA A 563 20.58 -69.87 34.54
CA ALA A 563 20.53 -70.21 35.95
C ALA A 563 20.10 -71.68 36.19
N ILE A 564 19.11 -72.17 35.43
CA ILE A 564 18.66 -73.57 35.51
C ILE A 564 19.77 -74.52 35.04
N LEU A 565 20.43 -74.23 33.91
CA LEU A 565 21.53 -75.04 33.38
C LEU A 565 22.70 -75.12 34.37
N LYS A 566 23.05 -73.99 35.00
CA LYS A 566 24.14 -73.95 35.97
C LYS A 566 23.81 -74.75 37.23
N GLY A 567 22.61 -74.58 37.77
CA GLY A 567 22.14 -75.34 38.94
C GLY A 567 21.99 -76.84 38.66
N ALA A 568 21.55 -77.23 37.45
CA ALA A 568 21.45 -78.64 37.06
C ALA A 568 22.84 -79.30 36.93
N LYS A 569 23.82 -78.59 36.36
CA LYS A 569 25.21 -79.07 36.28
C LYS A 569 25.84 -79.26 37.66
N GLU A 570 25.66 -78.30 38.57
CA GLU A 570 26.20 -78.37 39.93
C GLU A 570 25.61 -79.54 40.73
N LYS A 571 24.28 -79.76 40.63
CA LYS A 571 23.63 -80.90 41.27
C LYS A 571 24.08 -82.24 40.69
N GLY A 572 24.17 -82.35 39.36
CA GLY A 572 24.64 -83.58 38.71
C GLY A 572 26.07 -83.96 39.11
N LEU A 573 26.95 -82.97 39.28
CA LEU A 573 28.32 -83.19 39.76
C LEU A 573 28.38 -83.67 41.22
N GLN A 574 27.53 -83.13 42.09
CA GLN A 574 27.44 -83.54 43.49
C GLN A 574 26.91 -84.97 43.62
N GLU A 575 25.84 -85.32 42.91
CA GLU A 575 25.26 -86.67 42.91
C GLU A 575 26.26 -87.72 42.40
N ALA A 576 26.99 -87.41 41.31
CA ALA A 576 28.03 -88.30 40.79
C ALA A 576 29.17 -88.54 41.81
N GLN A 577 29.62 -87.49 42.50
CA GLN A 577 30.65 -87.61 43.55
C GLN A 577 30.17 -88.44 44.75
N GLU A 578 28.90 -88.33 45.12
CA GLU A 578 28.33 -89.06 46.25
C GLU A 578 28.15 -90.55 45.96
N ILE A 579 27.75 -90.91 44.73
CA ILE A 579 27.68 -92.31 44.26
C ILE A 579 29.07 -92.96 44.31
N ILE A 580 30.10 -92.27 43.80
CA ILE A 580 31.49 -92.78 43.84
C ILE A 580 31.97 -92.98 45.29
N ARG A 581 31.63 -92.04 46.18
CA ARG A 581 32.03 -92.14 47.60
C ARG A 581 31.35 -93.31 48.32
N LYS A 582 30.08 -93.60 48.00
CA LYS A 582 29.38 -94.79 48.52
C LYS A 582 29.98 -96.08 47.99
N ALA A 583 30.21 -96.17 46.67
CA ALA A 583 30.84 -97.33 46.05
C ALA A 583 32.24 -97.62 46.65
N ARG A 584 33.08 -96.59 46.88
CA ARG A 584 34.39 -96.76 47.53
C ARG A 584 34.27 -97.30 48.96
N ARG A 585 33.26 -96.89 49.73
CA ARG A 585 33.04 -97.37 51.11
C ARG A 585 32.58 -98.83 51.15
N GLU A 586 31.64 -99.20 50.27
CA GLU A 586 31.13 -100.58 50.20
C GLU A 586 32.23 -101.56 49.77
N VAL A 587 33.04 -101.17 48.78
CA VAL A 587 34.18 -101.99 48.34
C VAL A 587 35.26 -102.10 49.42
N ALA A 588 35.56 -101.02 50.15
CA ALA A 588 36.53 -101.06 51.25
C ALA A 588 36.07 -101.98 52.40
N ALA A 589 34.76 -102.01 52.70
CA ALA A 589 34.20 -102.92 53.69
C ALA A 589 34.31 -104.39 53.27
N ILE A 590 34.05 -104.70 51.98
CA ILE A 590 34.19 -106.07 51.44
C ILE A 590 35.65 -106.53 51.40
N MET A 591 36.60 -105.62 51.19
CA MET A 591 38.03 -105.95 51.11
C MET A 591 38.70 -106.24 52.47
N GLU A 592 38.17 -105.71 53.59
CA GLU A 592 38.70 -106.00 54.93
C GLU A 592 38.40 -107.44 55.40
N GLU A 593 37.31 -108.05 54.93
CA GLU A 593 36.96 -109.45 55.29
C GLU A 593 37.72 -110.51 54.47
N ALA A 594 38.33 -110.15 53.33
CA ALA A 594 38.99 -111.10 52.43
C ALA A 594 40.53 -111.05 52.54
N ARG A 595 41.10 -111.69 53.57
CA ARG A 595 42.56 -111.79 53.78
C ARG A 595 43.25 -112.71 52.76
N LYS A 596 44.22 -112.12 52.03
CA LYS A 596 45.45 -112.71 51.42
C LYS A 596 45.23 -114.06 50.71
N GLU A 597 44.95 -114.15 49.41
CA GLU A 597 45.92 -113.97 48.30
C GLU A 597 45.29 -113.35 47.04
N LYS A 598 43.97 -113.17 46.97
CA LYS A 598 43.25 -112.58 45.81
C LYS A 598 43.20 -111.03 45.81
N ALA A 599 43.76 -110.40 46.85
CA ALA A 599 43.68 -108.96 47.07
C ALA A 599 44.51 -108.11 46.07
N ARG A 600 45.47 -108.70 45.35
CA ARG A 600 46.25 -107.95 44.34
C ARG A 600 45.50 -107.79 43.02
N GLU A 601 44.82 -108.83 42.54
CA GLU A 601 44.07 -108.76 41.27
C GLU A 601 42.80 -107.92 41.39
N ALA A 602 42.06 -108.05 42.51
CA ALA A 602 40.88 -107.22 42.76
C ALA A 602 41.23 -105.74 42.97
N ARG A 603 42.36 -105.45 43.63
CA ARG A 603 42.85 -104.06 43.80
C ARG A 603 43.36 -103.46 42.49
N ALA A 604 44.00 -104.25 41.64
CA ALA A 604 44.39 -103.81 40.30
C ALA A 604 43.17 -103.53 39.41
N LEU A 605 42.12 -104.37 39.45
CA LEU A 605 40.88 -104.14 38.70
C LEU A 605 40.08 -102.93 39.22
N LEU A 606 40.06 -102.70 40.54
CA LEU A 606 39.40 -101.55 41.15
C LEU A 606 40.20 -100.25 40.99
N ASP A 607 41.53 -100.29 41.04
CA ASP A 607 42.37 -99.14 40.70
C ASP A 607 42.28 -98.85 39.20
N GLN A 608 42.20 -99.87 38.33
CA GLN A 608 41.94 -99.67 36.90
C GLN A 608 40.54 -99.11 36.63
N ALA A 609 39.50 -99.58 37.32
CA ALA A 609 38.15 -99.02 37.20
C ALA A 609 38.05 -97.61 37.82
N ALA A 610 38.76 -97.33 38.91
CA ALA A 610 38.82 -96.01 39.53
C ALA A 610 39.60 -95.01 38.66
N VAL A 611 40.68 -95.44 38.00
CA VAL A 611 41.41 -94.65 37.01
C VAL A 611 40.55 -94.43 35.76
N GLN A 612 39.84 -95.45 35.27
CA GLN A 612 38.91 -95.28 34.13
C GLN A 612 37.73 -94.34 34.46
N VAL A 613 37.23 -94.33 35.70
CA VAL A 613 36.17 -93.41 36.14
C VAL A 613 36.73 -92.02 36.48
N GLU A 614 37.96 -91.91 37.00
CA GLU A 614 38.66 -90.63 37.16
C GLU A 614 39.05 -90.02 35.81
N GLU A 615 39.37 -90.83 34.79
CA GLU A 615 39.53 -90.40 33.39
C GLU A 615 38.18 -89.95 32.80
N GLN A 616 37.09 -90.67 33.03
CA GLN A 616 35.73 -90.24 32.62
C GLN A 616 35.22 -89.00 33.39
N LEU A 617 35.68 -88.76 34.62
CA LEU A 617 35.42 -87.51 35.36
C LEU A 617 36.37 -86.37 34.95
N ALA A 618 37.58 -86.68 34.47
CA ALA A 618 38.51 -85.70 33.91
C ALA A 618 38.06 -85.20 32.52
N GLU A 619 37.35 -86.03 31.74
CA GLU A 619 36.66 -85.62 30.50
C GLU A 619 35.51 -84.62 30.74
N LEU A 620 35.03 -84.48 31.98
CA LEU A 620 34.01 -83.50 32.38
C LEU A 620 34.60 -82.22 33.02
N GLN A 621 35.93 -82.11 33.10
CA GLN A 621 36.63 -80.87 33.40
C GLN A 621 37.00 -80.17 32.09
N PRO A 622 36.90 -78.83 32.00
CA PRO A 622 37.20 -78.12 30.76
C PRO A 622 38.67 -78.34 30.36
N GLU A 623 38.88 -78.88 29.16
CA GLU A 623 40.19 -79.07 28.53
C GLU A 623 41.07 -77.82 28.68
N ARG A 624 42.19 -77.95 29.38
CA ARG A 624 43.19 -76.90 29.53
C ARG A 624 44.16 -76.99 28.34
N GLU A 625 43.79 -76.36 27.22
CA GLU A 625 44.62 -76.35 26.02
C GLU A 625 45.98 -75.66 26.25
N LEU A 626 47.05 -76.45 26.18
CA LEU A 626 48.43 -76.00 26.33
C LEU A 626 48.91 -75.26 25.07
N PRO A 627 49.57 -74.08 25.19
CA PRO A 627 50.18 -73.39 24.06
C PRO A 627 51.34 -74.20 23.47
N PRO A 628 51.65 -74.06 22.16
CA PRO A 628 52.78 -74.76 21.54
C PRO A 628 54.11 -74.34 22.19
N ALA A 629 54.94 -75.31 22.55
CA ALA A 629 56.15 -75.08 23.36
C ALA A 629 57.30 -74.37 22.61
N LYS A 630 57.20 -74.22 21.28
CA LYS A 630 58.05 -73.40 20.40
C LYS A 630 57.30 -73.21 19.08
N VAL A 631 57.43 -72.04 18.44
CA VAL A 631 56.69 -71.66 17.24
C VAL A 631 57.68 -71.40 16.10
N GLU A 632 57.54 -72.09 14.96
CA GLU A 632 58.38 -71.91 13.77
C GLU A 632 57.57 -71.48 12.54
N ALA A 633 58.20 -70.74 11.62
CA ALA A 633 57.56 -70.31 10.38
C ALA A 633 57.21 -71.52 9.50
N GLY A 634 55.94 -71.64 9.12
CA GLY A 634 55.41 -72.69 8.25
C GLY A 634 54.60 -73.78 8.96
N GLU A 635 54.49 -73.77 10.29
CA GLU A 635 53.73 -74.77 11.06
C GLU A 635 52.22 -74.45 11.12
N LEU A 636 51.38 -75.48 11.25
CA LEU A 636 49.93 -75.34 11.38
C LEU A 636 49.54 -75.27 12.87
N VAL A 637 48.82 -74.23 13.28
CA VAL A 637 48.40 -73.98 14.67
C VAL A 637 46.95 -73.54 14.73
N PHE A 638 46.26 -73.82 15.83
CA PHE A 638 44.88 -73.39 16.04
C PHE A 638 44.84 -72.01 16.68
N VAL A 639 44.08 -71.07 16.12
CA VAL A 639 43.98 -69.69 16.61
C VAL A 639 42.69 -69.52 17.39
N LYS A 640 42.77 -69.44 18.73
CA LYS A 640 41.60 -69.44 19.63
C LYS A 640 40.55 -68.37 19.29
N PRO A 641 40.90 -67.08 19.03
CA PRO A 641 39.90 -66.05 18.72
C PRO A 641 39.14 -66.28 17.41
N LEU A 642 39.76 -66.98 16.45
CA LEU A 642 39.18 -67.24 15.12
C LEU A 642 38.57 -68.64 15.03
N ASN A 643 38.81 -69.48 16.05
CA ASN A 643 38.34 -70.86 16.13
C ASN A 643 38.63 -71.67 14.85
N THR A 644 39.80 -71.47 14.25
CA THR A 644 40.22 -72.06 12.96
C THR A 644 41.72 -72.38 12.97
N ASP A 645 42.12 -73.45 12.28
CA ASP A 645 43.52 -73.80 12.04
C ASP A 645 44.16 -72.80 11.03
N ALA A 646 45.31 -72.24 11.37
CA ALA A 646 46.05 -71.26 10.58
C ALA A 646 47.52 -71.64 10.48
N ARG A 647 48.16 -71.32 9.35
CA ARG A 647 49.59 -71.61 9.13
C ARG A 647 50.45 -70.41 9.49
N ILE A 648 51.48 -70.60 10.28
CA ILE A 648 52.40 -69.54 10.67
C ILE A 648 53.20 -69.10 9.45
N VAL A 649 53.17 -67.80 9.15
CA VAL A 649 53.88 -67.18 8.02
C VAL A 649 55.25 -66.68 8.48
N SER A 650 55.29 -66.00 9.63
CA SER A 650 56.53 -65.50 10.23
C SER A 650 56.37 -65.34 11.73
N VAL A 651 57.50 -65.47 12.43
CA VAL A 651 57.60 -65.25 13.88
C VAL A 651 58.41 -63.96 14.08
N ASP A 652 57.93 -63.06 14.93
CA ASP A 652 58.66 -61.83 15.27
C ASP A 652 59.99 -62.18 15.98
N PRO A 653 61.13 -61.55 15.65
CA PRO A 653 62.42 -61.78 16.32
C PRO A 653 62.42 -61.64 17.85
N ARG A 654 61.40 -61.00 18.46
CA ARG A 654 61.22 -60.94 19.93
C ARG A 654 60.38 -62.08 20.53
N GLY A 655 59.73 -62.90 19.70
CA GLY A 655 59.04 -64.13 20.12
C GLY A 655 57.67 -63.98 20.79
N GLU A 656 57.10 -62.78 20.89
CA GLU A 656 55.83 -62.54 21.59
C GLU A 656 54.59 -62.60 20.68
N ARG A 657 54.75 -62.30 19.38
CA ARG A 657 53.67 -62.30 18.38
C ARG A 657 54.07 -63.06 17.11
N VAL A 658 53.07 -63.63 16.47
CA VAL A 658 53.22 -64.54 15.33
C VAL A 658 52.20 -64.16 14.26
N ARG A 659 52.66 -64.08 13.01
CA ARG A 659 51.78 -63.84 11.87
C ARG A 659 51.27 -65.18 11.35
N VAL A 660 49.97 -65.37 11.34
CA VAL A 660 49.29 -66.61 10.91
C VAL A 660 48.36 -66.35 9.74
N ARG A 661 48.29 -67.31 8.82
CA ARG A 661 47.43 -67.28 7.63
C ARG A 661 46.32 -68.32 7.77
N ALA A 662 45.08 -67.85 7.86
CA ALA A 662 43.88 -68.69 7.88
C ALA A 662 43.11 -68.43 6.57
N GLY A 663 43.20 -69.35 5.61
CA GLY A 663 42.64 -69.15 4.26
C GLY A 663 43.33 -68.00 3.51
N SER A 664 42.57 -66.99 3.10
CA SER A 664 43.04 -65.82 2.34
C SER A 664 43.47 -64.61 3.20
N MET A 665 43.37 -64.70 4.53
CA MET A 665 43.69 -63.59 5.45
C MET A 665 44.96 -63.87 6.25
N GLU A 666 45.82 -62.85 6.39
CA GLU A 666 46.98 -62.85 7.30
C GLU A 666 46.73 -61.93 8.49
N LEU A 667 46.96 -62.42 9.71
CA LEU A 667 46.71 -61.71 10.96
C LEU A 667 47.88 -61.94 11.93
N GLU A 668 48.13 -60.97 12.80
CA GLU A 668 49.22 -61.02 13.79
C GLU A 668 48.66 -61.24 15.20
N VAL A 669 48.84 -62.45 15.73
CA VAL A 669 48.29 -62.92 17.00
C VAL A 669 49.40 -63.17 18.03
N ALA A 670 49.09 -63.04 19.31
CA ALA A 670 50.02 -63.38 20.39
C ALA A 670 50.18 -64.91 20.51
N VAL A 671 51.36 -65.38 20.94
CA VAL A 671 51.70 -66.82 21.01
C VAL A 671 50.77 -67.61 21.94
N ASP A 672 50.28 -66.99 23.01
CA ASP A 672 49.37 -67.57 24.01
C ASP A 672 47.95 -67.86 23.49
N ALA A 673 47.55 -67.14 22.44
CA ALA A 673 46.31 -67.35 21.71
C ALA A 673 46.39 -68.54 20.73
N LEU A 674 47.56 -69.18 20.62
CA LEU A 674 47.78 -70.37 19.79
C LEU A 674 47.66 -71.65 20.63
N SER A 675 47.07 -72.69 20.05
CA SER A 675 47.15 -74.07 20.54
C SER A 675 47.53 -75.01 19.39
N LYS A 676 47.86 -76.28 19.70
CA LYS A 676 48.21 -77.26 18.66
C LYS A 676 47.06 -77.42 17.67
N ALA A 677 47.37 -77.45 16.36
CA ALA A 677 46.35 -77.60 15.32
C ALA A 677 45.45 -78.81 15.57
N ARG A 678 44.15 -78.62 15.44
CA ARG A 678 43.13 -79.65 15.71
C ARG A 678 42.88 -80.51 14.46
N GLY A 679 43.93 -80.86 13.69
CA GLY A 679 44.02 -82.00 12.78
C GLY A 679 42.83 -82.34 11.85
N GLY A 680 41.99 -81.38 11.47
CA GLY A 680 40.74 -81.62 10.75
C GLY A 680 40.72 -80.98 9.36
N LYS A 681 40.56 -81.79 8.31
CA LYS A 681 40.43 -81.34 6.91
C LYS A 681 39.39 -80.23 6.73
N GLU A 682 39.75 -79.23 5.91
CA GLU A 682 38.89 -78.13 5.46
C GLU A 682 37.46 -78.59 5.12
N ARG A 683 36.49 -78.17 5.94
CA ARG A 683 35.08 -78.22 5.58
C ARG A 683 34.69 -76.84 5.05
N ALA A 684 34.52 -76.76 3.73
CA ALA A 684 33.97 -75.60 3.04
C ALA A 684 32.48 -75.41 3.41
N PRO A 685 32.07 -74.23 3.92
CA PRO A 685 30.66 -73.88 4.07
C PRO A 685 30.15 -73.03 2.90
N ALA A 686 28.97 -73.40 2.43
CA ALA A 686 28.12 -72.75 1.44
C ALA A 686 27.75 -71.28 1.79
N PRO A 687 27.40 -70.45 0.79
CA PRO A 687 27.36 -69.00 0.94
C PRO A 687 26.12 -68.54 1.71
N ARG A 688 26.34 -67.75 2.76
CA ARG A 688 25.34 -66.87 3.36
C ARG A 688 25.98 -65.49 3.54
N PRO A 689 25.45 -64.43 2.89
CA PRO A 689 26.01 -63.10 3.04
C PRO A 689 25.72 -62.58 4.44
N ARG A 690 26.78 -62.45 5.25
CA ARG A 690 26.77 -61.64 6.47
C ARG A 690 26.79 -60.17 6.08
N LYS A 691 25.91 -59.42 6.74
CA LYS A 691 25.95 -57.96 6.91
C LYS A 691 27.39 -57.49 7.15
N LYS A 692 27.84 -56.52 6.35
CA LYS A 692 28.94 -55.63 6.69
C LYS A 692 28.37 -54.23 6.94
N LEU A 693 28.83 -53.64 8.04
CA LEU A 693 28.80 -52.21 8.30
C LEU A 693 29.56 -51.47 7.17
N PRO A 694 29.25 -50.17 6.94
CA PRO A 694 29.87 -49.42 5.87
C PRO A 694 31.30 -49.03 6.25
N GLN A 695 32.26 -49.45 5.43
CA GLN A 695 33.54 -48.75 5.30
C GLN A 695 33.77 -48.47 3.81
N GLN A 696 33.90 -47.18 3.54
CA GLN A 696 34.73 -46.52 2.54
C GLN A 696 34.77 -47.10 1.12
N GLU A 697 34.22 -46.30 0.21
CA GLU A 697 34.77 -45.97 -1.11
C GLU A 697 35.64 -47.03 -1.79
N GLU A 698 34.99 -47.86 -2.61
CA GLU A 698 35.55 -48.27 -3.89
C GLU A 698 34.68 -47.65 -4.98
N ARG A 699 35.28 -46.69 -5.70
CA ARG A 699 34.82 -46.19 -6.99
C ARG A 699 34.60 -47.38 -7.93
N ASN A 700 33.35 -47.79 -8.12
CA ASN A 700 32.98 -48.52 -9.32
C ASN A 700 32.87 -47.49 -10.44
N GLU A 701 33.69 -47.66 -11.47
CA GLU A 701 33.61 -46.89 -12.72
C GLU A 701 32.16 -46.81 -13.19
N PRO A 702 31.67 -45.62 -13.52
CA PRO A 702 30.25 -45.46 -13.73
C PRO A 702 29.91 -46.01 -15.13
N LYS A 703 29.10 -47.08 -15.16
CA LYS A 703 28.69 -47.71 -16.41
C LYS A 703 27.68 -46.80 -17.10
N ALA A 704 28.09 -46.20 -18.22
CA ALA A 704 27.25 -45.36 -19.07
C ALA A 704 26.19 -46.17 -19.86
N GLU A 705 25.70 -47.29 -19.33
CA GLU A 705 24.77 -48.18 -20.02
C GLU A 705 23.74 -48.81 -19.06
N ILE A 706 22.47 -48.79 -19.47
CA ILE A 706 21.36 -49.49 -18.80
C ILE A 706 20.69 -50.51 -19.73
N LEU A 707 20.39 -51.69 -19.20
CA LEU A 707 19.75 -52.80 -19.94
C LEU A 707 18.29 -52.96 -19.46
N LEU A 708 17.32 -52.67 -20.32
CA LEU A 708 15.87 -52.71 -20.06
C LEU A 708 15.17 -53.88 -20.79
N LEU A 709 15.93 -54.90 -21.17
CA LEU A 709 15.45 -56.01 -22.01
C LEU A 709 14.40 -56.86 -21.29
N GLY A 710 13.24 -57.05 -21.95
CA GLY A 710 12.17 -57.93 -21.47
C GLY A 710 11.26 -57.35 -20.40
N MET A 711 11.49 -56.09 -19.99
CA MET A 711 10.65 -55.38 -19.02
C MET A 711 9.34 -54.87 -19.67
N ARG A 712 8.33 -54.56 -18.87
CA ARG A 712 7.18 -53.76 -19.32
C ARG A 712 7.57 -52.27 -19.37
N VAL A 713 6.82 -51.46 -20.13
CA VAL A 713 7.16 -50.03 -20.32
C VAL A 713 7.23 -49.28 -18.99
N GLU A 714 6.23 -49.43 -18.11
CA GLU A 714 6.18 -48.75 -16.81
C GLU A 714 7.37 -49.14 -15.91
N GLU A 715 7.67 -50.43 -15.78
CA GLU A 715 8.82 -50.94 -15.00
C GLU A 715 10.17 -50.43 -15.55
N ALA A 716 10.27 -50.26 -16.88
CA ALA A 716 11.47 -49.77 -17.53
C ALA A 716 11.69 -48.26 -17.28
N LEU A 717 10.61 -47.47 -17.25
CA LEU A 717 10.69 -46.03 -16.95
C LEU A 717 11.06 -45.75 -15.49
N GLU A 718 10.52 -46.54 -14.54
CA GLU A 718 10.88 -46.44 -13.12
C GLU A 718 12.38 -46.67 -12.85
N GLN A 719 13.07 -47.46 -13.70
CA GLN A 719 14.52 -47.66 -13.61
C GLN A 719 15.33 -46.65 -14.42
N LEU A 720 14.76 -46.11 -15.51
CA LEU A 720 15.43 -45.17 -16.39
C LEU A 720 15.63 -43.80 -15.73
N GLU A 721 14.64 -43.32 -14.98
CA GLU A 721 14.70 -41.98 -14.35
C GLU A 721 15.81 -41.87 -13.28
N PRO A 722 15.94 -42.81 -12.31
CA PRO A 722 17.08 -42.80 -11.38
C PRO A 722 18.42 -42.91 -12.09
N PHE A 723 18.51 -43.69 -13.18
CA PHE A 723 19.73 -43.83 -13.95
C PHE A 723 20.16 -42.54 -14.64
N LEU A 724 19.23 -41.79 -15.24
CA LEU A 724 19.52 -40.48 -15.84
C LEU A 724 19.94 -39.44 -14.79
N ASN A 725 19.32 -39.45 -13.61
CA ASN A 725 19.71 -38.61 -12.49
C ASN A 725 21.15 -38.91 -12.04
N HIS A 726 21.50 -40.19 -11.90
CA HIS A 726 22.87 -40.60 -11.58
C HIS A 726 23.87 -40.21 -12.68
N ALA A 727 23.52 -40.41 -13.95
CA ALA A 727 24.37 -40.01 -15.08
C ALA A 727 24.62 -38.50 -15.13
N SER A 728 23.63 -37.68 -14.76
CA SER A 728 23.77 -36.22 -14.67
C SER A 728 24.71 -35.81 -13.52
N VAL A 729 24.55 -36.43 -12.34
CA VAL A 729 25.44 -36.20 -11.18
C VAL A 729 26.88 -36.56 -11.51
N ASP A 730 27.09 -37.67 -12.23
CA ASP A 730 28.41 -38.13 -12.66
C ASP A 730 28.96 -37.38 -13.89
N ARG A 731 28.23 -36.36 -14.39
CA ARG A 731 28.57 -35.54 -15.56
C ARG A 731 28.88 -36.35 -16.82
N MET A 732 28.16 -37.45 -17.02
CA MET A 732 28.28 -38.22 -18.25
C MET A 732 27.73 -37.43 -19.42
N ARG A 733 28.51 -37.34 -20.50
CA ARG A 733 28.06 -36.66 -21.73
C ARG A 733 27.02 -37.48 -22.48
N GLU A 734 27.18 -38.80 -22.48
CA GLU A 734 26.40 -39.71 -23.31
C GLU A 734 26.18 -41.01 -22.54
N VAL A 735 24.95 -41.51 -22.55
CA VAL A 735 24.55 -42.78 -21.94
C VAL A 735 23.77 -43.64 -22.91
N ARG A 736 23.90 -44.96 -22.77
CA ARG A 736 23.33 -45.96 -23.66
C ARG A 736 22.16 -46.70 -23.01
N VAL A 737 20.99 -46.65 -23.64
CA VAL A 737 19.77 -47.31 -23.15
C VAL A 737 19.41 -48.46 -24.08
N VAL A 738 19.57 -49.70 -23.60
CA VAL A 738 19.30 -50.92 -24.39
C VAL A 738 17.91 -51.45 -24.07
N HIS A 739 16.96 -51.25 -24.98
CA HIS A 739 15.56 -51.69 -24.82
C HIS A 739 15.20 -52.89 -25.72
N GLY A 740 16.06 -53.25 -26.68
CA GLY A 740 15.83 -54.33 -27.64
C GLY A 740 14.89 -53.94 -28.79
N LYS A 741 14.85 -54.74 -29.86
CA LYS A 741 14.07 -54.44 -31.08
C LYS A 741 12.59 -54.81 -30.96
N GLY A 742 12.29 -55.98 -30.37
CA GLY A 742 10.95 -56.42 -29.96
C GLY A 742 9.78 -56.01 -30.87
N THR A 743 8.66 -55.62 -30.26
CA THR A 743 7.47 -55.04 -30.92
C THR A 743 7.55 -53.50 -31.08
N GLY A 744 8.69 -52.89 -30.72
CA GLY A 744 8.89 -51.44 -30.69
C GLY A 744 8.17 -50.68 -29.57
N ALA A 745 7.40 -51.36 -28.72
CA ALA A 745 6.66 -50.71 -27.62
C ALA A 745 7.58 -50.06 -26.58
N LEU A 746 8.62 -50.77 -26.14
CA LEU A 746 9.60 -50.24 -25.18
C LEU A 746 10.43 -49.10 -25.77
N MET A 747 10.80 -49.20 -27.05
CA MET A 747 11.52 -48.14 -27.76
C MET A 747 10.69 -46.84 -27.80
N ARG A 748 9.39 -46.95 -28.13
CA ARG A 748 8.50 -45.78 -28.17
C ARG A 748 8.32 -45.17 -26.78
N GLY A 749 8.03 -45.99 -25.78
CA GLY A 749 7.85 -45.51 -24.40
C GLY A 749 9.11 -44.86 -23.82
N VAL A 750 10.29 -45.42 -24.08
CA VAL A 750 11.56 -44.79 -23.69
C VAL A 750 11.73 -43.46 -24.41
N ARG A 751 11.54 -43.37 -25.73
CA ARG A 751 11.74 -42.11 -26.46
C ARG A 751 10.77 -41.01 -26.06
N GLU A 752 9.50 -41.36 -25.86
CA GLU A 752 8.48 -40.44 -25.36
C GLU A 752 8.85 -39.91 -23.97
N PHE A 753 9.42 -40.75 -23.10
CA PHE A 753 9.92 -40.32 -21.80
C PHE A 753 11.15 -39.40 -21.88
N LEU A 754 12.03 -39.61 -22.86
CA LEU A 754 13.20 -38.76 -23.06
C LEU A 754 12.83 -37.41 -23.73
N GLU A 755 11.74 -37.36 -24.48
CA GLU A 755 11.26 -36.19 -25.19
C GLU A 755 10.75 -35.11 -24.21
N GLY A 756 11.52 -34.02 -24.07
CA GLY A 756 11.20 -32.93 -23.14
C GLY A 756 11.74 -33.12 -21.71
N HIS A 757 12.50 -34.18 -21.43
CA HIS A 757 13.10 -34.40 -20.11
C HIS A 757 14.17 -33.32 -19.79
N PRO A 758 14.15 -32.69 -18.60
CA PRO A 758 14.99 -31.53 -18.28
C PRO A 758 16.50 -31.82 -18.31
N LEU A 759 16.90 -33.07 -18.05
CA LEU A 759 18.31 -33.50 -18.03
C LEU A 759 18.89 -33.89 -19.40
N ILE A 760 18.07 -33.94 -20.45
CA ILE A 760 18.46 -34.47 -21.76
C ILE A 760 18.61 -33.34 -22.76
N ASP A 761 19.70 -33.40 -23.54
CA ASP A 761 19.98 -32.46 -24.62
C ASP A 761 19.42 -32.98 -25.95
N SER A 762 19.75 -34.22 -26.29
CA SER A 762 19.27 -34.90 -27.49
C SER A 762 19.34 -36.42 -27.34
N TYR A 763 18.59 -37.16 -28.16
CA TYR A 763 18.71 -38.62 -28.26
C TYR A 763 18.66 -39.08 -29.71
N ARG A 764 19.33 -40.19 -30.00
CA ARG A 764 19.35 -40.83 -31.34
C ARG A 764 19.27 -42.34 -31.23
N THR A 765 18.85 -43.00 -32.31
CA THR A 765 19.02 -44.45 -32.44
C THR A 765 20.51 -44.80 -32.48
N GLY A 766 20.90 -45.91 -31.85
CA GLY A 766 22.27 -46.43 -31.94
C GLY A 766 22.64 -46.83 -33.37
N GLU A 767 23.90 -46.65 -33.75
CA GLU A 767 24.42 -47.11 -35.04
C GLU A 767 24.55 -48.64 -35.09
N ARG A 768 24.86 -49.20 -36.27
CA ARG A 768 24.98 -50.67 -36.45
C ARG A 768 25.98 -51.32 -35.50
N TYR A 769 27.07 -50.64 -35.14
CA TYR A 769 28.07 -51.14 -34.19
C TYR A 769 27.68 -50.91 -32.71
N GLU A 770 26.67 -50.07 -32.44
CA GLU A 770 26.19 -49.72 -31.09
C GLU A 770 24.94 -50.53 -30.68
N GLY A 771 24.41 -51.38 -31.56
CA GLY A 771 23.22 -52.20 -31.32
C GLY A 771 22.01 -51.87 -32.21
N GLY A 772 22.13 -50.88 -33.11
CA GLY A 772 21.11 -50.47 -34.07
C GLY A 772 19.81 -50.04 -33.39
N ASP A 773 18.67 -50.35 -34.03
CA ASP A 773 17.33 -49.98 -33.54
C ASP A 773 16.95 -50.54 -32.16
N GLY A 774 17.75 -51.43 -31.57
CA GLY A 774 17.52 -51.96 -30.23
C GLY A 774 18.07 -51.09 -29.11
N VAL A 775 18.74 -49.99 -29.47
CA VAL A 775 19.47 -49.13 -28.54
C VAL A 775 19.17 -47.67 -28.83
N THR A 776 18.94 -46.89 -27.78
CA THR A 776 18.83 -45.44 -27.84
C THR A 776 20.00 -44.82 -27.09
N ILE A 777 20.69 -43.91 -27.77
CA ILE A 777 21.82 -43.15 -27.25
C ILE A 777 21.29 -41.79 -26.80
N VAL A 778 21.61 -41.40 -25.56
CA VAL A 778 21.08 -40.19 -24.93
C VAL A 778 22.25 -39.28 -24.57
N THR A 779 22.22 -38.06 -25.09
CA THR A 779 23.17 -36.99 -24.75
C THR A 779 22.58 -36.16 -23.62
N MET A 780 23.33 -36.03 -22.52
CA MET A 780 22.90 -35.29 -21.34
C MET A 780 23.20 -33.79 -21.50
N LYS A 781 22.36 -32.91 -20.92
CA LYS A 781 22.66 -31.47 -20.79
C LYS A 781 23.78 -31.26 -19.77
N GLN A 782 24.78 -30.44 -20.11
CA GLN A 782 25.90 -30.10 -19.23
C GLN A 782 25.59 -28.95 -18.30
#